data_AF-A0A432CM86-F1
#
_entry.id   AF-A0A432CM86-F1
#
_cell.length_a   1.000
_cell.length_b   1.000
_cell.length_c   1.000
_cell.angle_alpha   90.00
_cell.angle_beta   90.00
_cell.angle_gamma   90.00
#
_symmetry.space_group_name_H-M   'P 1'
#
loop_
_entity.id
_entity.type
_entity.pdbx_description
1 polymer ?
#
loop_
_entity_poly.entity_id
_entity_poly.type
_entity_poly.pdbx_seq_one_letter_code
_entity_poly.pdbx_strand_id
1 'polypeptide(L)'
;MSFFSTLLLAKNLPKHDGRPLWKYMFNDEDYEKLLEELKLARPLSIDPRDVTMYYAEWWKKNYNGGTPSKFEIFNSLNGNVRHNFNQEDFFKLAVTGARMLGIKWITRQNTLYFRTLLLQGGLPLSHISENQGIYLNFLIAVLEEQPETIEDFIFKPHITGLLPLSSQNKDIYENCFEIVKSFLNKEDIYDELFKESEALKAISNTLKAREKLLIRKQRFSKPKNYWLLSFKKEKISIILRIGLADSYNSESLSNILGFEVTGKEYQFYVNEELICVFRKMINGNFKTDWYNQQNQEWNGVSNLPYTYVIKDGEKHEVTDFIETIPNLKEPSLWSRFSDNEWRLIKGNGTSNNEAAILFPADWYSNLLTMDLSLYEEQLSWLTFEGEVEICNQQQVRKYLSGVNSFECTIVSKKPAWMLKASMPVVNSIPNVIIYDENSNRLPDSKSKIWIRKHNSNESWEGLSKLHHIPLGCIDIKIEKEGLIAYDMFFNIGNLKAKYATKAIDNAEIEINNLESFEFKLDESPILKIQQLNNKFSLKVNTEYSKIPTGIKGSLGQKNQKKLYFEMASPFEGMAITNADGKVITEVEKLTLANLYGLRILSTPNTGTILRIKNRLKTEVIITKEIKESSQPIISFLEEITRLYYLADAMDYRNKVCLELIEGSKTKTYEITGFSHTLNVEKQFENNVSLQSSEDELDLYAIPLNCKSENIELIPLVRNELYYTIPSTEITNQFIVISSTEKGKQLMPRYVNTNEEFVEISKKERMDQFHSQLLEENFDGQIWKQSLTYFTICIKNHIPFSTFDQLRAISRSSKVAARAFLFLGINQEETDFFIQKAIPEMEKDLGFCFHWIKNEDWGIALNELDELYKNQYFVQISGLISLYMRENGFDDILKFIMGENIKKENILYSDIREVRALLGERVLKELPRMTPKITKEYNISINEHLPVKLLLRAPIAVAESINDTPNAYPIWAGDDHRESIRRNIQYSQYLNSEFYSRVILQALKN
;
A
#
# COMPACT_ATOMS: atom_id res chain seq x y z
N MET A 1 38.82 0.07 3.82
CA MET A 1 37.89 -0.37 2.77
C MET A 1 37.02 -1.44 3.42
N SER A 2 35.70 -1.39 3.26
CA SER A 2 34.80 -2.36 3.92
C SER A 2 34.88 -3.74 3.28
N PHE A 3 34.41 -4.76 4.00
CA PHE A 3 34.36 -6.12 3.46
C PHE A 3 33.52 -6.15 2.17
N PHE A 4 32.36 -5.49 2.16
CA PHE A 4 31.44 -5.45 1.04
C PHE A 4 32.10 -4.87 -0.22
N SER A 5 32.85 -3.77 -0.09
CA SER A 5 33.60 -3.22 -1.22
C SER A 5 34.64 -4.21 -1.76
N THR A 6 35.30 -4.95 -0.87
CA THR A 6 36.29 -5.97 -1.25
C THR A 6 35.63 -7.15 -1.97
N LEU A 7 34.45 -7.59 -1.52
CA LEU A 7 33.67 -8.64 -2.15
C LEU A 7 33.23 -8.25 -3.58
N LEU A 8 32.73 -7.03 -3.74
CA LEU A 8 32.31 -6.50 -5.03
C LEU A 8 33.47 -6.49 -6.03
N LEU A 9 34.65 -6.01 -5.60
CA LEU A 9 35.88 -6.06 -6.40
C LEU A 9 36.26 -7.49 -6.79
N ALA A 10 36.22 -8.44 -5.85
CA ALA A 10 36.53 -9.85 -6.11
C ALA A 10 35.57 -10.50 -7.13
N LYS A 11 34.32 -10.03 -7.20
CA LYS A 11 33.29 -10.51 -8.13
C LYS A 11 33.22 -9.72 -9.43
N ASN A 12 34.17 -8.81 -9.68
CA ASN A 12 34.16 -7.88 -10.82
C ASN A 12 32.86 -7.05 -10.93
N LEU A 13 32.26 -6.71 -9.78
CA LEU A 13 31.09 -5.86 -9.70
C LEU A 13 31.50 -4.47 -9.22
N PRO A 14 31.19 -3.39 -9.97
CA PRO A 14 31.58 -2.05 -9.55
C PRO A 14 30.76 -1.54 -8.35
N LYS A 15 29.52 -2.05 -8.16
CA LYS A 15 28.62 -1.71 -7.06
C LYS A 15 27.53 -2.75 -6.88
N HIS A 16 26.73 -2.60 -5.83
CA HIS A 16 25.50 -3.35 -5.65
C HIS A 16 24.48 -3.02 -6.76
N ASP A 17 23.91 -4.04 -7.39
CA ASP A 17 23.01 -3.91 -8.54
C ASP A 17 21.55 -4.29 -8.19
N GLY A 18 21.23 -4.39 -6.90
CA GLY A 18 19.88 -4.72 -6.43
C GLY A 18 19.60 -6.21 -6.28
N ARG A 19 20.51 -7.08 -6.73
CA ARG A 19 20.36 -8.54 -6.56
C ARG A 19 20.29 -8.91 -5.08
N PRO A 20 19.46 -9.88 -4.68
CA PRO A 20 19.48 -10.41 -3.31
C PRO A 20 20.88 -10.86 -2.87
N LEU A 21 21.23 -10.67 -1.60
CA LEU A 21 22.60 -10.86 -1.13
C LEU A 21 23.13 -12.30 -1.31
N TRP A 22 22.25 -13.30 -1.23
CA TRP A 22 22.61 -14.69 -1.48
C TRP A 22 23.15 -14.95 -2.90
N LYS A 23 22.82 -14.10 -3.89
CA LYS A 23 23.33 -14.21 -5.27
C LYS A 23 24.80 -13.80 -5.43
N TYR A 24 25.44 -13.24 -4.40
CA TYR A 24 26.87 -12.94 -4.45
C TYR A 24 27.74 -14.20 -4.27
N MET A 25 27.15 -15.34 -3.91
CA MET A 25 27.83 -16.64 -3.76
C MET A 25 29.03 -16.54 -2.82
N PHE A 26 28.73 -16.30 -1.55
CA PHE A 26 29.66 -16.24 -0.43
C PHE A 26 30.24 -17.62 -0.13
N ASN A 27 31.56 -17.78 -0.26
CA ASN A 27 32.23 -19.02 0.16
C ASN A 27 32.53 -18.99 1.66
N ASP A 28 33.10 -20.06 2.20
CA ASP A 28 33.42 -20.16 3.64
C ASP A 28 34.57 -19.23 4.06
N GLU A 29 35.55 -18.99 3.20
CA GLU A 29 36.67 -18.07 3.48
C GLU A 29 36.20 -16.60 3.57
N ASP A 30 35.30 -16.20 2.68
CA ASP A 30 34.67 -14.88 2.68
C ASP A 30 33.87 -14.67 3.96
N TYR A 31 33.16 -15.69 4.43
CA TYR A 31 32.38 -15.65 5.66
C TYR A 31 33.27 -15.48 6.91
N GLU A 32 34.35 -16.25 7.01
CA GLU A 32 35.29 -16.12 8.13
C GLU A 32 35.97 -14.74 8.16
N LYS A 33 36.34 -14.19 7.00
CA LYS A 33 36.90 -12.83 6.89
C LYS A 33 35.92 -11.75 7.36
N LEU A 34 34.66 -11.80 6.92
CA LEU A 34 33.61 -10.88 7.38
C LEU A 34 33.45 -10.95 8.90
N LEU A 35 33.50 -12.17 9.46
CA LEU A 35 33.33 -12.45 10.87
C LEU A 35 34.51 -11.88 11.70
N GLU A 36 35.75 -12.01 11.22
CA GLU A 36 36.93 -11.39 11.83
C GLU A 36 36.88 -9.86 11.80
N GLU A 37 36.49 -9.26 10.67
CA GLU A 37 36.39 -7.79 10.55
C GLU A 37 35.35 -7.21 11.52
N LEU A 38 34.17 -7.81 11.59
CA LEU A 38 33.09 -7.35 12.48
C LEU A 38 33.44 -7.55 13.96
N LYS A 39 34.22 -8.58 14.32
CA LYS A 39 34.71 -8.81 15.68
C LYS A 39 35.70 -7.74 16.16
N LEU A 40 36.50 -7.17 15.24
CA LEU A 40 37.60 -6.26 15.56
C LEU A 40 37.26 -4.78 15.34
N ALA A 41 36.15 -4.47 14.66
CA ALA A 41 35.78 -3.10 14.31
C ALA A 41 35.16 -2.30 15.49
N ARG A 42 35.39 -0.97 15.49
CA ARG A 42 34.74 -0.03 16.41
C ARG A 42 33.35 0.36 15.87
N PRO A 43 32.34 0.66 16.72
CA PRO A 43 30.98 1.00 16.26
C PRO A 43 30.90 2.08 15.17
N LEU A 44 31.71 3.14 15.30
CA LEU A 44 31.76 4.26 14.35
C LEU A 44 32.54 3.97 13.05
N SER A 45 33.25 2.83 12.98
CA SER A 45 34.06 2.43 11.82
C SER A 45 33.48 1.24 11.07
N ILE A 46 32.36 0.68 11.53
CA ILE A 46 31.68 -0.44 10.85
C ILE A 46 30.92 0.11 9.65
N ASP A 47 31.14 -0.46 8.47
CA ASP A 47 30.28 -0.20 7.32
C ASP A 47 28.92 -0.88 7.56
N PRO A 48 27.81 -0.13 7.56
CA PRO A 48 26.48 -0.71 7.79
C PRO A 48 26.14 -1.89 6.87
N ARG A 49 26.67 -1.93 5.65
CA ARG A 49 26.40 -2.99 4.65
C ARG A 49 27.03 -4.33 5.03
N ASP A 50 28.20 -4.31 5.67
CA ASP A 50 28.87 -5.53 6.15
C ASP A 50 28.01 -6.22 7.22
N VAL A 51 27.37 -5.43 8.08
CA VAL A 51 26.43 -5.92 9.08
C VAL A 51 25.20 -6.53 8.42
N THR A 52 24.63 -5.88 7.40
CA THR A 52 23.50 -6.42 6.62
C THR A 52 23.85 -7.77 6.00
N MET A 53 25.04 -7.91 5.42
CA MET A 53 25.49 -9.19 4.87
C MET A 53 25.67 -10.26 5.93
N TYR A 54 26.16 -9.90 7.11
CA TYR A 54 26.33 -10.88 8.19
C TYR A 54 25.00 -11.47 8.63
N TYR A 55 23.94 -10.67 8.74
CA TYR A 55 22.59 -11.19 9.01
C TYR A 55 22.12 -12.18 7.94
N ALA A 56 22.38 -11.88 6.66
CA ALA A 56 22.03 -12.75 5.54
C ALA A 56 22.82 -14.08 5.57
N GLU A 57 24.14 -14.03 5.75
CA GLU A 57 24.98 -15.23 5.76
C GLU A 57 24.80 -16.08 7.03
N TRP A 58 24.55 -15.45 8.18
CA TRP A 58 24.19 -16.17 9.40
C TRP A 58 22.93 -17.00 9.19
N TRP A 59 21.90 -16.43 8.53
CA TRP A 59 20.68 -17.15 8.21
C TRP A 59 20.95 -18.38 7.35
N LYS A 60 21.81 -18.23 6.33
CA LYS A 60 22.17 -19.29 5.40
C LYS A 60 22.97 -20.43 6.08
N LYS A 61 23.97 -20.07 6.89
CA LYS A 61 25.01 -21.00 7.36
C LYS A 61 24.87 -21.46 8.81
N ASN A 62 24.39 -20.59 9.70
CA ASN A 62 24.46 -20.78 11.15
C ASN A 62 23.10 -21.05 11.81
N TYR A 63 22.00 -20.77 11.12
CA TYR A 63 20.67 -21.08 11.65
C TYR A 63 20.50 -22.59 11.81
N ASN A 64 20.06 -23.03 12.99
CA ASN A 64 19.93 -24.43 13.38
C ASN A 64 18.58 -24.73 14.06
N GLY A 65 17.51 -24.12 13.54
CA GLY A 65 16.15 -24.23 14.10
C GLY A 65 15.83 -23.27 15.25
N GLY A 66 14.56 -23.21 15.65
CA GLY A 66 14.04 -22.26 16.64
C GLY A 66 13.53 -20.95 16.02
N THR A 67 13.16 -19.98 16.87
CA THR A 67 12.81 -18.63 16.40
C THR A 67 14.08 -17.78 16.38
N PRO A 68 14.55 -17.30 15.20
CA PRO A 68 15.79 -16.53 15.12
C PRO A 68 15.65 -15.20 15.86
N SER A 69 16.72 -14.76 16.54
CA SER A 69 16.73 -13.52 17.32
C SER A 69 17.96 -12.64 17.09
N LYS A 70 17.81 -11.32 17.33
CA LYS A 70 18.93 -10.36 17.28
C LYS A 70 20.08 -10.77 18.21
N PHE A 71 19.71 -11.34 19.36
CA PHE A 71 20.66 -11.80 20.38
C PHE A 71 21.51 -12.96 19.88
N GLU A 72 20.91 -13.96 19.25
CA GLU A 72 21.65 -15.13 18.73
C GLU A 72 22.65 -14.73 17.64
N ILE A 73 22.23 -13.85 16.71
CA ILE A 73 23.11 -13.34 15.64
C ILE A 73 24.26 -12.51 16.23
N PHE A 74 23.97 -11.63 17.19
CA PHE A 74 25.01 -10.84 17.83
C PHE A 74 25.97 -11.71 18.66
N ASN A 75 25.46 -12.75 19.33
CA ASN A 75 26.27 -13.65 20.15
C ASN A 75 27.09 -14.64 19.32
N SER A 76 26.69 -15.01 18.11
CA SER A 76 27.54 -15.84 17.23
C SER A 76 28.82 -15.12 16.82
N LEU A 77 28.90 -13.79 17.00
CA LEU A 77 30.14 -13.02 16.90
C LEU A 77 30.99 -13.04 18.20
N ASN A 78 30.56 -13.76 19.24
CA ASN A 78 31.03 -13.66 20.64
C ASN A 78 30.77 -12.29 21.30
N GLY A 79 29.91 -11.45 20.70
CA GLY A 79 29.64 -10.08 21.11
C GLY A 79 30.85 -9.14 20.95
N ASN A 80 30.61 -7.88 20.59
CA ASN A 80 31.65 -6.85 20.60
C ASN A 80 31.77 -6.23 22.02
N VAL A 81 32.03 -7.09 23.01
CA VAL A 81 32.11 -6.74 24.45
C VAL A 81 33.22 -5.71 24.72
N ARG A 82 34.21 -5.61 23.83
CA ARG A 82 35.35 -4.67 23.93
C ARG A 82 34.96 -3.20 23.74
N HIS A 83 33.81 -2.87 23.14
CA HIS A 83 33.45 -1.50 22.76
C HIS A 83 32.05 -1.04 23.24
N ASN A 84 31.46 -1.66 24.26
CA ASN A 84 30.10 -1.34 24.75
C ASN A 84 29.02 -1.34 23.66
N PHE A 85 29.20 -2.18 22.64
CA PHE A 85 28.28 -2.29 21.52
C PHE A 85 27.23 -3.35 21.84
N ASN A 86 25.94 -3.03 21.63
CA ASN A 86 24.83 -3.93 21.97
C ASN A 86 24.10 -4.43 20.71
N GLN A 87 23.25 -5.44 20.90
CA GLN A 87 22.48 -6.08 19.82
C GLN A 87 21.54 -5.12 19.08
N GLU A 88 21.01 -4.08 19.73
CA GLU A 88 20.07 -3.14 19.13
C GLU A 88 20.79 -2.14 18.22
N ASP A 89 21.96 -1.68 18.64
CA ASP A 89 22.80 -0.80 17.82
C ASP A 89 23.38 -1.56 16.61
N PHE A 90 23.77 -2.83 16.80
CA PHE A 90 24.17 -3.70 15.69
C PHE A 90 23.02 -3.89 14.69
N PHE A 91 21.81 -4.13 15.19
CA PHE A 91 20.63 -4.25 14.35
C PHE A 91 20.29 -2.95 13.60
N LYS A 92 20.40 -1.78 14.24
CA LYS A 92 20.21 -0.47 13.57
C LYS A 92 21.22 -0.24 12.44
N LEU A 93 22.47 -0.66 12.61
CA LEU A 93 23.46 -0.64 11.52
C LEU A 93 23.03 -1.56 10.38
N ALA A 94 22.58 -2.78 10.67
CA ALA A 94 22.08 -3.69 9.64
C ALA A 94 20.92 -3.09 8.84
N VAL A 95 20.00 -2.37 9.50
CA VAL A 95 18.89 -1.67 8.85
C VAL A 95 19.40 -0.51 7.99
N THR A 96 20.37 0.24 8.48
CA THR A 96 21.01 1.33 7.74
C THR A 96 21.71 0.81 6.48
N GLY A 97 22.45 -0.30 6.58
CA GLY A 97 23.12 -0.94 5.46
C GLY A 97 22.14 -1.45 4.40
N ALA A 98 21.03 -2.05 4.82
CA ALA A 98 19.98 -2.47 3.89
C ALA A 98 19.35 -1.30 3.13
N ARG A 99 19.14 -0.16 3.80
CA ARG A 99 18.68 1.08 3.14
C ARG A 99 19.72 1.58 2.13
N MET A 100 21.00 1.56 2.49
CA MET A 100 22.09 1.94 1.58
C MET A 100 22.16 1.04 0.33
N LEU A 101 21.92 -0.27 0.50
CA LEU A 101 21.80 -1.23 -0.59
C LEU A 101 20.50 -1.07 -1.39
N GLY A 102 19.55 -0.28 -0.87
CA GLY A 102 18.24 -0.13 -1.47
C GLY A 102 17.47 -1.44 -1.51
N ILE A 103 17.61 -2.27 -0.47
CA ILE A 103 16.83 -3.49 -0.27
C ILE A 103 15.38 -3.09 -0.04
N LYS A 104 14.48 -3.62 -0.87
CA LYS A 104 13.04 -3.48 -0.67
C LYS A 104 12.67 -4.22 0.61
N TRP A 105 12.11 -3.50 1.57
CA TRP A 105 11.66 -4.11 2.81
C TRP A 105 10.49 -5.03 2.56
N ILE A 106 10.48 -6.19 3.23
CA ILE A 106 9.29 -7.03 3.27
C ILE A 106 8.29 -6.31 4.16
N THR A 107 7.39 -5.62 3.48
CA THR A 107 6.28 -4.88 4.05
C THR A 107 5.07 -5.78 3.99
N ARG A 108 4.64 -6.31 5.14
CA ARG A 108 3.35 -7.01 5.28
C ARG A 108 2.35 -6.21 6.09
N GLN A 109 2.62 -6.09 7.38
CA GLN A 109 1.79 -5.39 8.35
C GLN A 109 2.61 -4.34 9.11
N ASN A 110 3.82 -4.74 9.48
CA ASN A 110 4.90 -3.82 9.78
C ASN A 110 5.99 -4.04 8.73
N THR A 111 6.90 -3.07 8.61
CA THR A 111 8.17 -3.28 7.93
C THR A 111 8.94 -4.35 8.71
N LEU A 112 9.07 -5.55 8.15
CA LEU A 112 9.71 -6.68 8.82
C LEU A 112 11.23 -6.58 8.63
N TYR A 113 11.85 -5.58 9.24
CA TYR A 113 13.28 -5.28 9.06
C TYR A 113 14.18 -6.49 9.32
N PHE A 114 14.08 -7.09 10.51
CA PHE A 114 14.87 -8.26 10.90
C PHE A 114 14.70 -9.41 9.92
N ARG A 115 13.46 -9.70 9.55
CA ARG A 115 13.13 -10.77 8.62
C ARG A 115 13.65 -10.53 7.22
N THR A 116 13.54 -9.29 6.74
CA THR A 116 14.06 -8.90 5.42
C THR A 116 15.55 -9.16 5.36
N LEU A 117 16.30 -8.79 6.41
CA LEU A 117 17.74 -9.04 6.50
C LEU A 117 18.07 -10.54 6.42
N LEU A 118 17.33 -11.40 7.13
CA LEU A 118 17.54 -12.85 7.05
C LEU A 118 17.25 -13.39 5.64
N LEU A 119 16.14 -12.97 5.03
CA LEU A 119 15.72 -13.43 3.71
C LEU A 119 16.61 -12.92 2.57
N GLN A 120 17.44 -11.90 2.81
CA GLN A 120 18.53 -11.58 1.88
C GLN A 120 19.56 -12.72 1.77
N GLY A 121 19.64 -13.59 2.77
CA GLY A 121 20.43 -14.84 2.74
C GLY A 121 19.75 -15.98 1.96
N GLY A 122 18.52 -15.78 1.49
CA GLY A 122 17.74 -16.81 0.81
C GLY A 122 17.28 -17.88 1.78
N LEU A 123 17.80 -19.09 1.62
CA LEU A 123 17.36 -20.27 2.36
C LEU A 123 18.35 -20.64 3.47
N PRO A 124 17.90 -21.18 4.62
CA PRO A 124 18.79 -21.70 5.66
C PRO A 124 19.35 -23.07 5.23
N LEU A 125 20.34 -23.03 4.33
CA LEU A 125 20.80 -24.20 3.59
C LEU A 125 21.40 -25.28 4.50
N SER A 126 22.20 -24.90 5.50
CA SER A 126 22.76 -25.85 6.47
C SER A 126 21.65 -26.66 7.15
N HIS A 127 20.63 -25.95 7.65
CA HIS A 127 19.49 -26.56 8.34
C HIS A 127 18.65 -27.47 7.44
N ILE A 128 18.38 -27.06 6.20
CA ILE A 128 17.61 -27.86 5.24
C ILE A 128 18.40 -29.10 4.82
N SER A 129 19.70 -28.94 4.55
CA SER A 129 20.57 -30.05 4.11
C SER A 129 20.71 -31.11 5.20
N GLU A 130 20.84 -30.72 6.47
CA GLU A 130 20.89 -31.65 7.61
C GLU A 130 19.57 -32.39 7.83
N ASN A 131 18.44 -31.84 7.37
CA ASN A 131 17.08 -32.38 7.58
C ASN A 131 16.34 -32.74 6.28
N GLN A 132 17.08 -33.11 5.23
CA GLN A 132 16.60 -33.23 3.83
C GLN A 132 15.27 -33.99 3.68
N GLY A 133 15.14 -35.18 4.27
CA GLY A 133 13.96 -36.04 4.09
C GLY A 133 12.67 -35.44 4.65
N ILE A 134 12.77 -34.75 5.79
CA ILE A 134 11.64 -34.09 6.45
C ILE A 134 11.18 -32.89 5.63
N TYR A 135 12.13 -32.04 5.22
CA TYR A 135 11.82 -30.86 4.40
C TYR A 135 11.26 -31.23 3.02
N LEU A 136 11.76 -32.30 2.39
CA LEU A 136 11.24 -32.77 1.11
C LEU A 136 9.76 -33.17 1.22
N ASN A 137 9.41 -33.97 2.23
CA ASN A 137 8.03 -34.40 2.44
C ASN A 137 7.10 -33.21 2.69
N PHE A 138 7.57 -32.24 3.48
CA PHE A 138 6.85 -31.00 3.73
C PHE A 138 6.63 -30.18 2.44
N LEU A 139 7.69 -29.93 1.67
CA LEU A 139 7.62 -29.17 0.41
C LEU A 139 6.71 -29.84 -0.62
N ILE A 140 6.70 -31.17 -0.70
CA ILE A 140 5.76 -31.92 -1.57
C ILE A 140 4.32 -31.70 -1.10
N ALA A 141 4.04 -31.81 0.19
CA ALA A 141 2.69 -31.59 0.71
C ALA A 141 2.20 -30.15 0.47
N VAL A 142 3.09 -29.16 0.64
CA VAL A 142 2.79 -27.75 0.31
C VAL A 142 2.60 -27.57 -1.21
N LEU A 143 3.40 -28.22 -2.05
CA LEU A 143 3.25 -28.18 -3.50
C LEU A 143 1.91 -28.76 -3.97
N GLU A 144 1.47 -29.88 -3.39
CA GLU A 144 0.16 -30.50 -3.67
C GLU A 144 -1.01 -29.65 -3.18
N GLU A 145 -0.81 -28.87 -2.11
CA GLU A 145 -1.78 -27.91 -1.64
C GLU A 145 -1.99 -26.78 -2.67
N GLN A 146 -0.96 -26.40 -3.41
CA GLN A 146 -0.95 -25.27 -4.37
C GLN A 146 -1.40 -23.95 -3.70
N PRO A 147 -0.66 -23.48 -2.66
CA PRO A 147 -1.00 -22.27 -1.93
C PRO A 147 -0.80 -21.01 -2.77
N GLU A 148 -1.71 -20.04 -2.64
CA GLU A 148 -1.51 -18.66 -3.11
C GLU A 148 -0.95 -17.78 -1.98
N THR A 149 -1.21 -18.18 -0.73
CA THR A 149 -0.70 -17.53 0.48
C THR A 149 -0.21 -18.58 1.47
N ILE A 150 0.65 -18.17 2.41
CA ILE A 150 1.14 -19.07 3.47
C ILE A 150 -0.01 -19.61 4.32
N GLU A 151 -1.03 -18.78 4.51
CA GLU A 151 -2.26 -19.07 5.23
C GLU A 151 -3.06 -20.26 4.63
N ASP A 152 -2.70 -20.73 3.43
CA ASP A 152 -3.30 -21.92 2.80
C ASP A 152 -2.89 -23.25 3.40
N PHE A 153 -1.71 -23.34 4.03
CA PHE A 153 -1.22 -24.61 4.57
C PHE A 153 -0.80 -24.54 6.05
N ILE A 154 -0.52 -23.37 6.62
CA ILE A 154 -0.05 -23.28 8.02
C ILE A 154 -1.07 -23.80 9.06
N PHE A 155 -2.34 -23.91 8.68
CA PHE A 155 -3.42 -24.40 9.54
C PHE A 155 -3.78 -25.87 9.30
N LYS A 156 -2.95 -26.59 8.53
CA LYS A 156 -3.18 -27.98 8.17
C LYS A 156 -2.17 -28.84 8.94
N PRO A 157 -2.55 -29.44 10.09
CA PRO A 157 -1.63 -30.25 10.91
C PRO A 157 -0.98 -31.40 10.14
N HIS A 158 -1.69 -31.98 9.17
CA HIS A 158 -1.15 -33.02 8.31
C HIS A 158 -0.03 -32.53 7.37
N ILE A 159 0.11 -31.22 7.17
CA ILE A 159 1.20 -30.58 6.44
C ILE A 159 2.23 -30.05 7.44
N THR A 160 1.84 -29.16 8.36
CA THR A 160 2.78 -28.51 9.31
C THR A 160 3.45 -29.49 10.26
N GLY A 161 2.75 -30.55 10.67
CA GLY A 161 3.27 -31.62 11.51
C GLY A 161 4.33 -32.49 10.84
N LEU A 162 4.58 -32.33 9.53
CA LEU A 162 5.68 -33.02 8.84
C LEU A 162 7.04 -32.47 9.26
N LEU A 163 7.12 -31.21 9.71
CA LEU A 163 8.35 -30.60 10.21
C LEU A 163 8.55 -30.90 11.71
N PRO A 164 9.80 -31.02 12.20
CA PRO A 164 10.07 -31.13 13.63
C PRO A 164 9.64 -29.85 14.36
N LEU A 165 9.27 -29.95 15.65
CA LEU A 165 8.78 -28.81 16.45
C LEU A 165 9.70 -27.58 16.38
N SER A 166 11.02 -27.78 16.38
CA SER A 166 12.00 -26.68 16.24
C SER A 166 11.93 -25.93 14.90
N SER A 167 11.32 -26.52 13.87
CA SER A 167 11.16 -25.94 12.53
C SER A 167 9.71 -25.56 12.21
N GLN A 168 8.77 -25.77 13.13
CA GLN A 168 7.36 -25.39 12.98
C GLN A 168 7.16 -23.90 13.29
N ASN A 169 7.81 -23.03 12.52
CA ASN A 169 7.70 -21.59 12.70
C ASN A 169 7.40 -20.87 11.38
N LYS A 170 6.86 -19.65 11.51
CA LYS A 170 6.39 -18.83 10.38
C LYS A 170 7.49 -18.52 9.37
N ASP A 171 8.73 -18.34 9.80
CA ASP A 171 9.84 -18.02 8.91
C ASP A 171 10.19 -19.19 8.02
N ILE A 172 10.19 -20.42 8.56
CA ILE A 172 10.37 -21.64 7.76
C ILE A 172 9.21 -21.85 6.79
N TYR A 173 7.97 -21.68 7.23
CA TYR A 173 6.81 -21.81 6.35
C TYR A 173 6.86 -20.83 5.16
N GLU A 174 7.25 -19.58 5.40
CA GLU A 174 7.38 -18.57 4.35
C GLU A 174 8.45 -18.92 3.34
N ASN A 175 9.62 -19.37 3.79
CA ASN A 175 10.68 -19.82 2.89
C ASN A 175 10.23 -21.00 2.03
N CYS A 176 9.60 -22.00 2.64
CA CYS A 176 9.07 -23.14 1.92
C CYS A 176 7.95 -22.76 0.94
N PHE A 177 7.11 -21.78 1.29
CA PHE A 177 6.10 -21.23 0.39
C PHE A 177 6.75 -20.57 -0.82
N GLU A 178 7.77 -19.72 -0.64
CA GLU A 178 8.48 -19.08 -1.75
C GLU A 178 9.17 -20.10 -2.67
N ILE A 179 9.76 -21.17 -2.11
CA ILE A 179 10.28 -22.30 -2.90
C ILE A 179 9.17 -22.91 -3.75
N VAL A 180 8.07 -23.32 -3.12
CA VAL A 180 6.95 -23.98 -3.82
C VAL A 180 6.34 -23.06 -4.88
N LYS A 181 6.18 -21.78 -4.57
CA LYS A 181 5.66 -20.76 -5.48
C LYS A 181 6.54 -20.60 -6.71
N SER A 182 7.87 -20.60 -6.56
CA SER A 182 8.77 -20.55 -7.72
C SER A 182 8.59 -21.77 -8.62
N PHE A 183 8.41 -22.97 -8.06
CA PHE A 183 8.11 -24.17 -8.86
C PHE A 183 6.74 -24.09 -9.55
N LEU A 184 5.69 -23.66 -8.85
CA LEU A 184 4.33 -23.52 -9.41
C LEU A 184 4.26 -22.46 -10.53
N ASN A 185 5.06 -21.39 -10.41
CA ASN A 185 5.18 -20.34 -11.41
C ASN A 185 6.19 -20.64 -12.52
N LYS A 186 6.95 -21.73 -12.41
CA LYS A 186 8.04 -22.12 -13.33
C LYS A 186 9.16 -21.08 -13.40
N GLU A 187 9.49 -20.52 -12.24
CA GLU A 187 10.56 -19.57 -12.04
C GLU A 187 11.82 -20.30 -11.53
N ASP A 188 12.95 -20.14 -12.24
CA ASP A 188 14.23 -20.78 -11.87
C ASP A 188 15.02 -19.99 -10.79
N ILE A 189 14.33 -19.22 -9.95
CA ILE A 189 14.96 -18.26 -9.02
C ILE A 189 15.92 -18.95 -8.04
N TYR A 190 15.53 -20.08 -7.45
CA TYR A 190 16.30 -20.76 -6.41
C TYR A 190 17.22 -21.88 -6.94
N ASP A 191 17.26 -22.10 -8.26
CA ASP A 191 17.97 -23.24 -8.87
C ASP A 191 19.48 -23.25 -8.57
N GLU A 192 20.11 -22.08 -8.41
CA GLU A 192 21.53 -21.99 -8.05
C GLU A 192 21.78 -22.39 -6.59
N LEU A 193 20.91 -21.98 -5.67
CA LEU A 193 21.01 -22.36 -4.25
C LEU A 193 20.84 -23.87 -4.06
N PHE A 194 19.94 -24.50 -4.81
CA PHE A 194 19.74 -25.95 -4.74
C PHE A 194 20.93 -26.75 -5.32
N LYS A 195 21.89 -26.12 -6.00
CA LYS A 195 23.09 -26.79 -6.53
C LYS A 195 24.24 -26.87 -5.52
N GLU A 196 24.17 -26.18 -4.38
CA GLU A 196 25.25 -26.11 -3.39
C GLU A 196 25.53 -27.46 -2.69
N SER A 197 24.55 -28.36 -2.60
CA SER A 197 24.75 -29.71 -2.06
C SER A 197 23.96 -30.78 -2.82
N GLU A 198 24.44 -32.02 -2.79
CA GLU A 198 23.73 -33.17 -3.42
C GLU A 198 22.36 -33.40 -2.78
N ALA A 199 22.22 -33.15 -1.47
CA ALA A 199 20.95 -33.23 -0.76
C ALA A 199 19.91 -32.25 -1.33
N LEU A 200 20.33 -31.01 -1.59
CA LEU A 200 19.47 -29.96 -2.13
C LEU A 200 19.10 -30.20 -3.60
N LYS A 201 20.03 -30.72 -4.41
CA LYS A 201 19.75 -31.10 -5.81
C LYS A 201 18.66 -32.17 -5.89
N ALA A 202 18.71 -33.15 -4.99
CA ALA A 202 17.70 -34.19 -4.92
C ALA A 202 16.30 -33.61 -4.61
N ILE A 203 16.20 -32.65 -3.68
CA ILE A 203 14.93 -31.96 -3.37
C ILE A 203 14.36 -31.28 -4.62
N SER A 204 15.17 -30.46 -5.31
CA SER A 204 14.73 -29.72 -6.50
C SER A 204 14.27 -30.67 -7.62
N ASN A 205 15.02 -31.72 -7.91
CA ASN A 205 14.64 -32.70 -8.93
C ASN A 205 13.31 -33.40 -8.63
N THR A 206 13.07 -33.77 -7.37
CA THR A 206 11.81 -34.40 -6.96
C THR A 206 10.62 -33.44 -7.06
N LEU A 207 10.79 -32.17 -6.68
CA LEU A 207 9.73 -31.16 -6.82
C LEU A 207 9.38 -30.88 -8.29
N LYS A 208 10.38 -30.74 -9.18
CA LYS A 208 10.14 -30.59 -10.63
C LYS A 208 9.43 -31.79 -11.24
N ALA A 209 9.71 -33.00 -10.76
CA ALA A 209 9.01 -34.20 -11.21
C ALA A 209 7.55 -34.24 -10.73
N ARG A 210 7.29 -33.81 -9.50
CA ARG A 210 5.93 -33.79 -8.92
C ARG A 210 5.06 -32.69 -9.52
N GLU A 211 5.61 -31.50 -9.75
CA GLU A 211 4.89 -30.35 -10.36
C GLU A 211 4.28 -30.72 -11.72
N LYS A 212 5.03 -31.42 -12.58
CA LYS A 212 4.56 -31.89 -13.90
C LYS A 212 3.33 -32.80 -13.86
N LEU A 213 3.02 -33.39 -12.71
CA LEU A 213 1.88 -34.30 -12.51
C LEU A 213 0.66 -33.60 -11.90
N LEU A 214 0.76 -32.33 -11.50
CA LEU A 214 -0.31 -31.60 -10.82
C LEU A 214 -1.27 -30.93 -11.80
N ILE A 215 -2.56 -31.04 -11.50
CA ILE A 215 -3.62 -30.26 -12.15
C ILE A 215 -3.90 -29.03 -11.29
N ARG A 216 -3.97 -27.85 -11.91
CA ARG A 216 -4.14 -26.58 -11.18
C ARG A 216 -5.51 -26.52 -10.48
N LYS A 217 -5.52 -26.26 -9.16
CA LYS A 217 -6.75 -26.11 -8.37
C LYS A 217 -7.40 -24.75 -8.67
N GLN A 218 -8.73 -24.72 -8.80
CA GLN A 218 -9.52 -23.49 -8.90
C GLN A 218 -10.12 -23.20 -7.52
N ARG A 219 -9.68 -22.12 -6.86
CA ARG A 219 -10.16 -21.71 -5.52
C ARG A 219 -11.06 -20.48 -5.65
N PHE A 220 -12.17 -20.47 -4.92
CA PHE A 220 -12.91 -19.23 -4.66
C PHE A 220 -12.27 -18.54 -3.45
N SER A 221 -11.75 -17.34 -3.66
CA SER A 221 -10.92 -16.60 -2.71
C SER A 221 -11.77 -15.89 -1.66
N LYS A 222 -12.02 -16.55 -0.51
CA LYS A 222 -12.39 -15.82 0.71
C LYS A 222 -11.11 -15.28 1.36
N PRO A 223 -11.03 -13.97 1.69
CA PRO A 223 -9.90 -13.42 2.42
C PRO A 223 -9.77 -14.08 3.80
N LYS A 224 -8.54 -14.40 4.19
CA LYS A 224 -8.23 -15.12 5.42
C LYS A 224 -7.95 -14.14 6.55
N ASN A 225 -9.01 -13.53 7.07
CA ASN A 225 -8.94 -12.51 8.12
C ASN A 225 -9.00 -13.16 9.52
N TYR A 226 -8.06 -12.83 10.40
CA TYR A 226 -7.90 -13.52 11.69
C TYR A 226 -7.70 -12.55 12.86
N TRP A 227 -8.30 -12.90 14.01
CA TRP A 227 -7.90 -12.33 15.29
C TRP A 227 -6.85 -13.21 15.95
N LEU A 228 -5.73 -12.62 16.32
CA LEU A 228 -4.59 -13.29 16.95
C LEU A 228 -4.41 -12.77 18.38
N LEU A 229 -4.50 -13.66 19.36
CA LEU A 229 -4.10 -13.41 20.75
C LEU A 229 -2.61 -13.69 20.89
N SER A 230 -1.82 -12.70 21.32
CA SER A 230 -0.37 -12.79 21.43
C SER A 230 0.09 -12.78 22.90
N PHE A 231 0.95 -13.74 23.28
CA PHE A 231 1.59 -13.88 24.60
C PHE A 231 3.06 -13.45 24.55
N LYS A 232 3.36 -12.23 24.07
CA LYS A 232 4.74 -11.71 24.05
C LYS A 232 5.14 -11.18 25.43
N LYS A 233 6.43 -11.30 25.79
CA LYS A 233 7.00 -10.99 27.12
C LYS A 233 6.65 -9.61 27.69
N GLU A 234 6.27 -8.64 26.86
CA GLU A 234 6.00 -7.26 27.26
C GLU A 234 4.51 -6.90 27.41
N LYS A 235 3.59 -7.62 26.73
CA LYS A 235 2.14 -7.36 26.78
C LYS A 235 1.33 -8.51 26.15
N ILE A 236 0.19 -8.86 26.75
CA ILE A 236 -0.83 -9.70 26.11
C ILE A 236 -1.81 -8.81 25.34
N SER A 237 -2.01 -9.07 24.05
CA SER A 237 -2.85 -8.24 23.19
C SER A 237 -3.56 -9.08 22.12
N ILE A 238 -4.71 -8.62 21.65
CA ILE A 238 -5.40 -9.22 20.50
C ILE A 238 -5.28 -8.30 19.29
N ILE A 239 -4.99 -8.87 18.12
CA ILE A 239 -4.69 -8.13 16.89
C ILE A 239 -5.49 -8.69 15.72
N LEU A 240 -6.05 -7.82 14.87
CA LEU A 240 -6.64 -8.20 13.59
C LEU A 240 -5.57 -8.27 12.49
N ARG A 241 -5.52 -9.42 11.81
CA ARG A 241 -4.69 -9.67 10.65
C ARG A 241 -5.56 -9.80 9.40
N ILE A 242 -5.35 -8.92 8.43
CA ILE A 242 -6.02 -8.93 7.13
C ILE A 242 -5.25 -9.82 6.15
N GLY A 243 -5.93 -10.81 5.55
CA GLY A 243 -5.33 -11.80 4.65
C GLY A 243 -5.71 -11.57 3.19
N LEU A 244 -5.18 -10.50 2.58
CA LEU A 244 -5.27 -10.26 1.14
C LEU A 244 -3.99 -10.73 0.43
N ALA A 245 -4.12 -11.23 -0.80
CA ALA A 245 -3.04 -11.68 -1.65
C ALA A 245 -2.42 -10.51 -2.43
N ASP A 246 -1.19 -10.71 -2.92
CA ASP A 246 -0.46 -9.69 -3.69
C ASP A 246 -1.03 -9.46 -5.10
N SER A 247 -1.80 -10.42 -5.61
CA SER A 247 -2.44 -10.30 -6.92
C SER A 247 -3.73 -11.11 -7.02
N TYR A 248 -4.66 -10.65 -7.85
CA TYR A 248 -5.95 -11.28 -8.12
C TYR A 248 -6.28 -11.24 -9.60
N ASN A 249 -7.01 -12.24 -10.11
CA ASN A 249 -7.74 -12.06 -11.37
C ASN A 249 -9.08 -11.34 -11.13
N SER A 250 -9.75 -10.89 -12.19
CA SER A 250 -11.00 -10.12 -12.07
C SER A 250 -12.11 -10.88 -11.34
N GLU A 251 -12.25 -12.19 -11.57
CA GLU A 251 -13.27 -13.02 -10.93
C GLU A 251 -13.04 -13.11 -9.42
N SER A 252 -11.80 -13.40 -9.02
CA SER A 252 -11.38 -13.52 -7.61
C SER A 252 -11.59 -12.21 -6.86
N LEU A 253 -11.15 -11.09 -7.42
CA LEU A 253 -11.33 -9.79 -6.78
C LEU A 253 -12.81 -9.41 -6.69
N SER A 254 -13.61 -9.69 -7.73
CA SER A 254 -15.07 -9.45 -7.70
C SER A 254 -15.76 -10.23 -6.59
N ASN A 255 -15.34 -11.47 -6.34
CA ASN A 255 -15.87 -12.28 -5.25
C ASN A 255 -15.54 -11.70 -3.87
N ILE A 256 -14.35 -11.10 -3.70
CA ILE A 256 -13.95 -10.45 -2.44
C ILE A 256 -14.73 -9.15 -2.22
N LEU A 257 -14.86 -8.34 -3.27
CA LEU A 257 -15.51 -7.03 -3.18
C LEU A 257 -17.04 -7.08 -3.20
N GLY A 258 -17.61 -8.20 -3.68
CA GLY A 258 -19.06 -8.41 -3.79
C GLY A 258 -19.71 -7.73 -5.02
N PHE A 259 -18.91 -7.25 -5.97
CA PHE A 259 -19.38 -6.63 -7.21
C PHE A 259 -18.37 -6.81 -8.36
N GLU A 260 -18.80 -6.60 -9.60
CA GLU A 260 -17.96 -6.78 -10.79
C GLU A 260 -16.85 -5.72 -10.91
N VAL A 261 -15.61 -6.17 -11.06
CA VAL A 261 -14.45 -5.28 -11.18
C VAL A 261 -14.12 -4.91 -12.63
N THR A 262 -14.56 -3.73 -13.05
CA THR A 262 -14.32 -3.16 -14.40
C THR A 262 -13.30 -2.01 -14.46
N GLY A 263 -13.14 -1.26 -13.37
CA GLY A 263 -12.23 -0.13 -13.24
C GLY A 263 -10.75 -0.49 -13.17
N LYS A 264 -9.88 0.53 -13.26
CA LYS A 264 -8.42 0.41 -13.21
C LYS A 264 -7.88 0.27 -11.79
N GLU A 265 -8.57 0.84 -10.80
CA GLU A 265 -8.16 0.81 -9.39
C GLU A 265 -9.33 0.72 -8.41
N TYR A 266 -9.06 0.19 -7.21
CA TYR A 266 -10.01 0.10 -6.10
C TYR A 266 -9.30 0.36 -4.77
N GLN A 267 -9.75 1.34 -4.00
CA GLN A 267 -9.16 1.67 -2.70
C GLN A 267 -9.92 0.97 -1.56
N PHE A 268 -9.27 0.12 -0.79
CA PHE A 268 -9.91 -0.69 0.26
C PHE A 268 -9.61 -0.16 1.67
N TYR A 269 -10.66 0.05 2.46
CA TYR A 269 -10.59 0.68 3.78
C TYR A 269 -11.15 -0.23 4.89
N VAL A 270 -10.54 -0.14 6.08
CA VAL A 270 -11.03 -0.77 7.33
C VAL A 270 -11.06 0.27 8.45
N ASN A 271 -12.21 0.47 9.07
CA ASN A 271 -12.45 1.50 10.09
C ASN A 271 -11.98 2.90 9.66
N GLU A 272 -12.16 3.22 8.37
CA GLU A 272 -11.75 4.49 7.72
C GLU A 272 -10.23 4.64 7.47
N GLU A 273 -9.43 3.60 7.68
CA GLU A 273 -8.00 3.55 7.30
C GLU A 273 -7.82 2.87 5.94
N LEU A 274 -7.07 3.49 5.02
CA LEU A 274 -6.73 2.89 3.72
C LEU A 274 -5.71 1.76 3.92
N ILE A 275 -6.13 0.53 3.68
CA ILE A 275 -5.28 -0.66 3.83
C ILE A 275 -4.46 -0.89 2.57
N CYS A 276 -5.11 -0.95 1.41
CA CYS A 276 -4.47 -1.22 0.12
C CYS A 276 -5.26 -0.66 -1.07
N VAL A 277 -4.60 -0.58 -2.22
CA VAL A 277 -5.19 -0.26 -3.52
C VAL A 277 -5.00 -1.45 -4.47
N PHE A 278 -6.08 -1.97 -5.03
CA PHE A 278 -6.02 -2.99 -6.07
C PHE A 278 -5.89 -2.32 -7.43
N ARG A 279 -4.78 -2.50 -8.13
CA ARG A 279 -4.48 -1.83 -9.41
C ARG A 279 -4.37 -2.82 -10.56
N LYS A 280 -5.05 -2.54 -11.66
CA LYS A 280 -5.03 -3.39 -12.86
C LYS A 280 -3.67 -3.32 -13.57
N MET A 281 -3.04 -4.48 -13.76
CA MET A 281 -1.80 -4.68 -14.52
C MET A 281 -2.08 -4.82 -16.01
N ILE A 282 -1.04 -4.72 -16.84
CA ILE A 282 -1.14 -4.81 -18.31
C ILE A 282 -1.72 -6.16 -18.76
N ASN A 283 -1.45 -7.23 -18.01
CA ASN A 283 -1.99 -8.57 -18.27
C ASN A 283 -3.49 -8.72 -17.91
N GLY A 284 -4.13 -7.69 -17.34
CA GLY A 284 -5.53 -7.68 -16.93
C GLY A 284 -5.81 -8.15 -15.51
N ASN A 285 -4.84 -8.74 -14.81
CA ASN A 285 -4.94 -9.06 -13.38
C ASN A 285 -4.77 -7.79 -12.54
N PHE A 286 -5.06 -7.88 -11.24
CA PHE A 286 -4.92 -6.80 -10.27
C PHE A 286 -3.75 -7.09 -9.33
N LYS A 287 -2.87 -6.11 -9.12
CA LYS A 287 -1.82 -6.11 -8.08
C LYS A 287 -2.34 -5.38 -6.84
N THR A 288 -1.99 -5.87 -5.66
CA THR A 288 -2.34 -5.23 -4.39
C THR A 288 -1.19 -4.33 -3.94
N ASP A 289 -1.39 -3.01 -4.01
CA ASP A 289 -0.45 -2.01 -3.54
C ASP A 289 -0.83 -1.62 -2.09
N TRP A 290 0.01 -1.97 -1.11
CA TRP A 290 -0.27 -1.75 0.32
C TRP A 290 0.14 -0.36 0.80
N TYR A 291 -0.67 0.27 1.66
CA TYR A 291 -0.43 1.66 2.13
C TYR A 291 -0.31 1.80 3.65
N ASN A 292 -1.19 1.17 4.42
CA ASN A 292 -1.17 1.25 5.88
C ASN A 292 -1.31 -0.14 6.47
N GLN A 293 -0.17 -0.74 6.72
CA GLN A 293 -0.05 -2.16 6.97
C GLN A 293 -0.28 -2.51 8.46
N GLN A 294 -0.30 -1.54 9.38
CA GLN A 294 -0.27 -1.85 10.81
C GLN A 294 -1.43 -2.76 11.25
N ASN A 295 -1.06 -3.83 11.96
CA ASN A 295 -1.95 -4.69 12.70
C ASN A 295 -2.93 -3.86 13.54
N GLN A 296 -4.22 -3.95 13.28
CA GLN A 296 -5.22 -3.24 14.09
C GLN A 296 -5.32 -3.95 15.44
N GLU A 297 -4.70 -3.35 16.47
CA GLU A 297 -4.87 -3.82 17.84
C GLU A 297 -6.35 -3.71 18.22
N TRP A 298 -6.88 -4.79 18.77
CA TRP A 298 -8.23 -4.77 19.29
C TRP A 298 -8.28 -3.79 20.47
N ASN A 299 -9.16 -2.82 20.36
CA ASN A 299 -9.36 -1.78 21.37
C ASN A 299 -10.42 -2.16 22.42
N GLY A 300 -10.73 -3.46 22.56
CA GLY A 300 -11.78 -3.97 23.45
C GLY A 300 -13.21 -3.64 23.00
N VAL A 301 -13.40 -3.03 21.82
CA VAL A 301 -14.74 -2.68 21.31
C VAL A 301 -15.41 -3.94 20.77
N SER A 302 -16.69 -4.13 21.13
CA SER A 302 -17.49 -5.30 20.74
C SER A 302 -18.03 -5.27 19.31
N ASN A 303 -17.83 -4.18 18.56
CA ASN A 303 -18.45 -3.98 17.26
C ASN A 303 -17.56 -4.48 16.13
N LEU A 304 -18.15 -5.14 15.13
CA LEU A 304 -17.44 -5.57 13.93
C LEU A 304 -16.79 -4.36 13.22
N PRO A 305 -15.55 -4.51 12.72
CA PRO A 305 -14.89 -3.49 11.91
C PRO A 305 -15.72 -3.11 10.68
N TYR A 306 -15.67 -1.83 10.31
CA TYR A 306 -16.39 -1.33 9.15
C TYR A 306 -15.48 -1.32 7.91
N THR A 307 -15.89 -2.05 6.86
CA THR A 307 -15.09 -2.31 5.66
C THR A 307 -15.77 -1.77 4.41
N TYR A 308 -15.04 -1.06 3.55
CA TYR A 308 -15.59 -0.51 2.31
C TYR A 308 -14.52 -0.29 1.23
N VAL A 309 -14.96 -0.17 -0.02
CA VAL A 309 -14.15 0.20 -1.18
C VAL A 309 -14.61 1.55 -1.72
N ILE A 310 -13.67 2.37 -2.18
CA ILE A 310 -13.97 3.53 -3.01
C ILE A 310 -13.63 3.22 -4.47
N LYS A 311 -14.61 3.44 -5.35
CA LYS A 311 -14.48 3.36 -6.81
C LYS A 311 -15.07 4.64 -7.40
N ASP A 312 -14.31 5.35 -8.23
CA ASP A 312 -14.78 6.57 -8.92
C ASP A 312 -15.41 7.63 -7.98
N GLY A 313 -14.94 7.68 -6.73
CA GLY A 313 -15.45 8.57 -5.68
C GLY A 313 -16.71 8.09 -4.95
N GLU A 314 -17.25 6.91 -5.29
CA GLU A 314 -18.40 6.30 -4.61
C GLU A 314 -17.97 5.24 -3.59
N LYS A 315 -18.62 5.23 -2.43
CA LYS A 315 -18.37 4.30 -1.32
C LYS A 315 -19.23 3.04 -1.45
N HIS A 316 -18.59 1.88 -1.56
CA HIS A 316 -19.23 0.57 -1.58
C HIS A 316 -18.86 -0.23 -0.33
N GLU A 317 -19.84 -0.52 0.53
CA GLU A 317 -19.61 -1.32 1.74
C GLU A 317 -19.35 -2.80 1.39
N VAL A 318 -18.37 -3.40 2.07
CA VAL A 318 -18.06 -4.83 1.98
C VAL A 318 -18.52 -5.48 3.28
N THR A 319 -19.75 -6.00 3.32
CA THR A 319 -20.44 -6.37 4.58
C THR A 319 -19.89 -7.61 5.27
N ASP A 320 -19.22 -8.49 4.52
CA ASP A 320 -18.91 -9.85 4.96
C ASP A 320 -17.38 -10.11 5.05
N PHE A 321 -16.58 -9.04 5.15
CA PHE A 321 -15.12 -9.16 5.16
C PHE A 321 -14.56 -9.67 6.50
N ILE A 322 -15.05 -9.13 7.63
CA ILE A 322 -14.65 -9.54 8.98
C ILE A 322 -15.90 -10.01 9.73
N GLU A 323 -15.95 -11.30 10.02
CA GLU A 323 -17.19 -11.97 10.43
C GLU A 323 -17.23 -12.37 11.91
N THR A 324 -16.10 -12.23 12.61
CA THR A 324 -15.95 -12.60 14.03
C THR A 324 -15.16 -11.51 14.72
N ILE A 325 -15.40 -11.31 16.01
CA ILE A 325 -14.65 -10.42 16.89
C ILE A 325 -14.40 -11.11 18.23
N PRO A 326 -13.30 -10.82 18.94
CA PRO A 326 -13.08 -11.35 20.27
C PRO A 326 -14.21 -10.94 21.22
N ASN A 327 -14.59 -11.85 22.12
CA ASN A 327 -15.57 -11.61 23.16
C ASN A 327 -15.03 -12.14 24.49
N LEU A 328 -14.85 -11.27 25.47
CA LEU A 328 -14.33 -11.63 26.79
C LEU A 328 -15.43 -12.05 27.78
N LYS A 329 -16.70 -11.88 27.39
CA LYS A 329 -17.88 -12.18 28.24
C LYS A 329 -18.45 -13.58 28.02
N GLU A 330 -17.95 -14.33 27.06
CA GLU A 330 -18.37 -15.70 26.79
C GLU A 330 -17.14 -16.57 26.44
N PRO A 331 -17.18 -17.88 26.68
CA PRO A 331 -16.10 -18.78 26.29
C PRO A 331 -15.85 -18.74 24.78
N SER A 332 -14.59 -18.56 24.40
CA SER A 332 -14.14 -18.47 23.00
C SER A 332 -13.07 -19.54 22.71
N LEU A 333 -13.15 -20.16 21.52
CA LEU A 333 -12.22 -21.18 21.07
C LEU A 333 -11.06 -20.55 20.32
N TRP A 334 -9.85 -20.96 20.70
CA TRP A 334 -8.61 -20.51 20.11
C TRP A 334 -7.80 -21.71 19.63
N SER A 335 -7.11 -21.55 18.52
CA SER A 335 -6.31 -22.59 17.88
C SER A 335 -4.89 -22.09 17.71
N ARG A 336 -3.89 -22.96 17.97
CA ARG A 336 -2.48 -22.54 17.95
C ARG A 336 -2.10 -22.00 16.56
N PHE A 337 -1.53 -20.79 16.53
CA PHE A 337 -1.07 -20.12 15.30
C PHE A 337 0.46 -20.11 15.21
N SER A 338 1.13 -19.80 16.32
CA SER A 338 2.58 -19.91 16.49
C SER A 338 2.89 -20.20 17.97
N ASP A 339 4.17 -20.24 18.36
CA ASP A 339 4.56 -20.49 19.75
C ASP A 339 3.94 -19.52 20.76
N ASN A 340 3.74 -18.26 20.36
CA ASN A 340 3.22 -17.21 21.23
C ASN A 340 1.90 -16.61 20.72
N GLU A 341 1.29 -17.18 19.68
CA GLU A 341 0.08 -16.61 19.08
C GLU A 341 -0.99 -17.67 18.88
N TRP A 342 -2.23 -17.30 19.17
CA TRP A 342 -3.40 -18.16 19.04
C TRP A 342 -4.46 -17.46 18.19
N ARG A 343 -5.08 -18.18 17.27
CA ARG A 343 -6.10 -17.69 16.35
C ARG A 343 -7.50 -17.96 16.90
N LEU A 344 -8.36 -16.95 16.87
CA LEU A 344 -9.78 -17.10 17.20
C LEU A 344 -10.48 -18.00 16.16
N ILE A 345 -11.23 -18.98 16.65
CA ILE A 345 -12.02 -19.91 15.82
C ILE A 345 -13.50 -19.63 16.02
N LYS A 346 -14.23 -19.56 14.89
CA LYS A 346 -15.68 -19.51 14.89
C LYS A 346 -16.23 -20.93 15.04
N GLY A 347 -17.00 -21.18 16.11
CA GLY A 347 -17.59 -22.48 16.42
C GLY A 347 -16.94 -23.19 17.60
N ASN A 348 -17.20 -24.49 17.73
CA ASN A 348 -16.75 -25.30 18.86
C ASN A 348 -15.74 -26.40 18.48
N GLY A 349 -15.29 -26.45 17.24
CA GLY A 349 -14.36 -27.46 16.74
C GLY A 349 -13.20 -26.85 15.96
N THR A 350 -12.00 -27.38 16.13
CA THR A 350 -10.82 -27.02 15.32
C THR A 350 -10.06 -28.27 14.86
N SER A 351 -9.44 -28.18 13.69
CA SER A 351 -8.62 -29.25 13.12
C SER A 351 -7.28 -29.44 13.81
N ASN A 352 -6.78 -28.41 14.52
CA ASN A 352 -5.56 -28.54 15.32
C ASN A 352 -5.81 -29.47 16.50
N ASN A 353 -4.83 -30.34 16.79
CA ASN A 353 -4.88 -31.25 17.93
C ASN A 353 -4.84 -30.47 19.26
N GLU A 354 -4.04 -29.41 19.33
CA GLU A 354 -3.96 -28.52 20.48
C GLU A 354 -4.86 -27.30 20.27
N ALA A 355 -5.76 -27.08 21.21
CA ALA A 355 -6.69 -25.95 21.23
C ALA A 355 -6.69 -25.30 22.60
N ALA A 356 -7.25 -24.10 22.69
CA ALA A 356 -7.40 -23.39 23.95
C ALA A 356 -8.74 -22.68 24.06
N ILE A 357 -9.19 -22.46 25.29
CA ILE A 357 -10.41 -21.73 25.60
C ILE A 357 -10.07 -20.56 26.50
N LEU A 358 -10.53 -19.38 26.09
CA LEU A 358 -10.54 -18.18 26.92
C LEU A 358 -11.95 -17.95 27.43
N PHE A 359 -12.14 -17.87 28.74
CA PHE A 359 -13.47 -17.69 29.34
C PHE A 359 -13.44 -16.80 30.60
N PRO A 360 -14.55 -16.11 30.91
CA PRO A 360 -14.66 -15.28 32.10
C PRO A 360 -14.91 -16.08 33.38
N ALA A 361 -14.70 -15.42 34.53
CA ALA A 361 -14.73 -16.03 35.87
C ALA A 361 -16.08 -16.67 36.29
N ASP A 362 -17.19 -16.37 35.61
CA ASP A 362 -18.50 -17.02 35.84
C ASP A 362 -18.61 -18.40 35.19
N TRP A 363 -17.63 -18.78 34.35
CA TRP A 363 -17.48 -20.11 33.78
C TRP A 363 -16.36 -20.87 34.47
N TYR A 364 -16.50 -22.19 34.53
CA TYR A 364 -15.50 -23.06 35.13
C TYR A 364 -15.31 -24.34 34.32
N SER A 365 -14.13 -24.95 34.52
CA SER A 365 -13.78 -26.27 34.01
C SER A 365 -13.25 -27.13 35.15
N ASN A 366 -13.29 -28.45 34.96
CA ASN A 366 -12.66 -29.40 35.88
C ASN A 366 -11.14 -29.53 35.63
N LEU A 367 -10.61 -28.90 34.59
CA LEU A 367 -9.20 -28.91 34.23
C LEU A 367 -8.45 -27.69 34.79
N LEU A 368 -7.12 -27.79 34.87
CA LEU A 368 -6.24 -26.71 35.32
C LEU A 368 -6.27 -25.52 34.35
N THR A 369 -6.49 -24.33 34.89
CA THR A 369 -6.54 -23.07 34.13
C THR A 369 -5.39 -22.15 34.52
N MET A 370 -4.99 -21.27 33.61
CA MET A 370 -4.11 -20.14 33.87
C MET A 370 -4.94 -18.85 33.95
N ASP A 371 -4.70 -18.03 34.96
CA ASP A 371 -5.35 -16.72 35.09
C ASP A 371 -4.69 -15.70 34.16
N LEU A 372 -5.51 -14.91 33.47
CA LEU A 372 -5.10 -13.87 32.54
C LEU A 372 -5.86 -12.58 32.82
N SER A 373 -5.14 -11.46 32.75
CA SER A 373 -5.75 -10.13 32.74
C SER A 373 -5.64 -9.55 31.34
N LEU A 374 -6.76 -9.21 30.73
CA LEU A 374 -6.81 -8.68 29.38
C LEU A 374 -7.86 -7.55 29.28
N TYR A 375 -7.42 -6.34 28.91
CA TYR A 375 -8.30 -5.15 28.79
C TYR A 375 -9.19 -4.91 30.03
N GLU A 376 -8.60 -4.97 31.22
CA GLU A 376 -9.28 -4.80 32.53
C GLU A 376 -10.21 -5.94 32.96
N GLU A 377 -10.35 -7.01 32.17
CA GLU A 377 -11.11 -8.21 32.51
C GLU A 377 -10.19 -9.32 33.07
N GLN A 378 -10.68 -10.05 34.08
CA GLN A 378 -10.03 -11.25 34.63
C GLN A 378 -10.62 -12.49 33.96
N LEU A 379 -9.76 -13.28 33.33
CA LEU A 379 -10.11 -14.40 32.47
C LEU A 379 -9.32 -15.64 32.85
N SER A 380 -9.87 -16.80 32.50
CA SER A 380 -9.18 -18.08 32.60
C SER A 380 -8.85 -18.62 31.22
N TRP A 381 -7.64 -19.18 31.10
CA TRP A 381 -7.12 -19.79 29.89
C TRP A 381 -6.86 -21.27 30.12
N LEU A 382 -7.44 -22.10 29.25
CA LEU A 382 -7.36 -23.55 29.31
C LEU A 382 -6.89 -24.13 27.98
N THR A 383 -5.73 -24.75 27.95
CA THR A 383 -5.26 -25.55 26.80
C THR A 383 -5.75 -26.99 26.92
N PHE A 384 -6.17 -27.60 25.81
CA PHE A 384 -6.68 -28.98 25.79
C PHE A 384 -6.41 -29.69 24.45
N GLU A 385 -6.46 -31.03 24.51
CA GLU A 385 -6.51 -31.92 23.34
C GLU A 385 -7.71 -32.85 23.46
N GLY A 386 -8.38 -33.15 22.35
CA GLY A 386 -9.60 -33.95 22.29
C GLY A 386 -10.85 -33.14 22.60
N GLU A 387 -11.47 -33.41 23.75
CA GLU A 387 -12.78 -32.85 24.12
C GLU A 387 -12.73 -32.21 25.50
N VAL A 388 -13.36 -31.04 25.64
CA VAL A 388 -13.52 -30.38 26.94
C VAL A 388 -14.89 -29.73 27.07
N GLU A 389 -15.40 -29.68 28.29
CA GLU A 389 -16.62 -28.98 28.66
C GLU A 389 -16.31 -27.78 29.55
N ILE A 390 -16.97 -26.66 29.25
CA ILE A 390 -16.95 -25.43 30.03
C ILE A 390 -18.38 -25.16 30.50
N CYS A 391 -18.53 -24.97 31.80
CA CYS A 391 -19.82 -24.93 32.47
C CYS A 391 -20.04 -23.57 33.13
N ASN A 392 -21.28 -23.10 33.11
CA ASN A 392 -21.77 -22.09 34.04
C ASN A 392 -23.07 -22.58 34.69
N GLN A 393 -23.72 -21.75 35.49
CA GLN A 393 -24.94 -22.14 36.22
C GLN A 393 -26.13 -22.52 35.31
N GLN A 394 -26.11 -22.16 34.02
CA GLN A 394 -27.26 -22.29 33.10
C GLN A 394 -26.97 -23.17 31.88
N GLN A 395 -25.70 -23.34 31.49
CA GLN A 395 -25.30 -23.89 30.21
C GLN A 395 -24.02 -24.72 30.34
N VAL A 396 -23.93 -25.76 29.52
CA VAL A 396 -22.70 -26.54 29.29
C VAL A 396 -22.32 -26.37 27.82
N ARG A 397 -21.09 -25.95 27.55
CA ARG A 397 -20.53 -25.81 26.20
C ARG A 397 -19.41 -26.81 26.00
N LYS A 398 -19.54 -27.63 24.95
CA LYS A 398 -18.58 -28.65 24.56
C LYS A 398 -17.72 -28.17 23.40
N TYR A 399 -16.40 -28.29 23.55
CA TYR A 399 -15.39 -27.92 22.56
C TYR A 399 -14.55 -29.12 22.15
N LEU A 400 -14.10 -29.13 20.90
CA LEU A 400 -13.43 -30.25 20.24
C LEU A 400 -12.16 -29.77 19.53
N SER A 401 -11.09 -30.56 19.62
CA SER A 401 -9.84 -30.40 18.85
C SER A 401 -9.57 -31.66 18.02
N GLY A 402 -8.78 -31.52 16.95
CA GLY A 402 -8.50 -32.61 16.01
C GLY A 402 -9.69 -33.04 15.14
N VAL A 403 -10.70 -32.19 14.96
CA VAL A 403 -11.91 -32.48 14.17
C VAL A 403 -12.05 -31.55 12.98
N ASN A 404 -12.74 -31.99 11.92
CA ASN A 404 -13.08 -31.12 10.81
C ASN A 404 -13.87 -29.89 11.30
N SER A 405 -13.66 -28.75 10.67
CA SER A 405 -14.36 -27.51 11.00
C SER A 405 -15.03 -26.94 9.75
N PHE A 406 -15.99 -26.03 9.95
CA PHE A 406 -16.63 -25.30 8.87
C PHE A 406 -16.82 -23.85 9.30
N GLU A 407 -16.79 -22.93 8.34
CA GLU A 407 -17.09 -21.52 8.59
C GLU A 407 -18.49 -21.17 8.13
N CYS A 408 -19.12 -20.20 8.79
CA CYS A 408 -20.42 -19.68 8.38
C CYS A 408 -20.46 -18.15 8.50
N THR A 409 -21.23 -17.54 7.60
CA THR A 409 -21.37 -16.08 7.49
C THR A 409 -22.84 -15.72 7.51
N ILE A 410 -23.24 -14.82 8.40
CA ILE A 410 -24.57 -14.23 8.41
C ILE A 410 -24.46 -12.87 7.74
N VAL A 411 -25.02 -12.73 6.54
CA VAL A 411 -24.92 -11.48 5.76
C VAL A 411 -25.68 -10.38 6.49
N SER A 412 -24.96 -9.32 6.90
CA SER A 412 -25.60 -8.21 7.59
C SER A 412 -26.34 -7.30 6.60
N LYS A 413 -27.57 -6.93 6.96
CA LYS A 413 -28.43 -5.95 6.27
C LYS A 413 -28.69 -4.73 7.15
N LYS A 414 -27.65 -4.22 7.81
CA LYS A 414 -27.76 -3.04 8.67
C LYS A 414 -28.14 -1.80 7.84
N PRO A 415 -28.95 -0.88 8.39
CA PRO A 415 -29.32 0.35 7.70
C PRO A 415 -28.13 1.31 7.66
N ALA A 416 -28.08 2.21 6.67
CA ALA A 416 -26.94 3.12 6.45
C ALA A 416 -26.61 4.04 7.66
N TRP A 417 -27.57 4.31 8.54
CA TRP A 417 -27.33 5.08 9.76
C TRP A 417 -26.55 4.30 10.82
N MET A 418 -26.42 2.97 10.71
CA MET A 418 -25.70 2.11 11.63
C MET A 418 -24.37 1.69 11.00
N LEU A 419 -23.27 2.35 11.40
CA LEU A 419 -21.94 2.08 10.85
C LEU A 419 -21.37 0.77 11.38
N LYS A 420 -21.42 0.59 12.71
CA LYS A 420 -20.91 -0.61 13.36
C LYS A 420 -21.97 -1.23 14.27
N ALA A 421 -21.87 -2.55 14.47
CA ALA A 421 -22.79 -3.31 15.28
C ALA A 421 -22.05 -4.44 16.01
N SER A 422 -22.50 -4.79 17.20
CA SER A 422 -21.90 -5.84 18.03
C SER A 422 -22.20 -7.27 17.56
N MET A 423 -23.08 -7.43 16.57
CA MET A 423 -23.43 -8.69 15.91
C MET A 423 -24.08 -8.40 14.56
N PRO A 424 -24.18 -9.39 13.64
CA PRO A 424 -24.88 -9.22 12.37
C PRO A 424 -26.32 -8.72 12.58
N VAL A 425 -26.66 -7.64 11.87
CA VAL A 425 -28.00 -7.05 11.91
C VAL A 425 -28.78 -7.46 10.68
N VAL A 426 -30.05 -7.84 10.85
CA VAL A 426 -30.96 -8.16 9.76
C VAL A 426 -32.29 -7.42 9.92
N ASN A 427 -32.99 -7.25 8.81
CA ASN A 427 -34.33 -6.66 8.76
C ASN A 427 -35.43 -7.67 8.33
N SER A 428 -35.02 -8.91 8.03
CA SER A 428 -35.84 -9.98 7.49
C SER A 428 -35.22 -11.36 7.83
N ILE A 429 -35.66 -12.41 7.14
CA ILE A 429 -34.97 -13.71 7.13
C ILE A 429 -33.48 -13.51 6.78
N PRO A 430 -32.53 -14.00 7.60
CA PRO A 430 -31.10 -13.87 7.37
C PRO A 430 -30.67 -14.71 6.17
N ASN A 431 -29.66 -14.23 5.45
CA ASN A 431 -28.93 -15.05 4.49
C ASN A 431 -27.71 -15.63 5.21
N VAL A 432 -27.58 -16.96 5.20
CA VAL A 432 -26.51 -17.69 5.89
C VAL A 432 -25.72 -18.46 4.86
N ILE A 433 -24.43 -18.16 4.74
CA ILE A 433 -23.51 -18.81 3.80
C ILE A 433 -22.61 -19.75 4.60
N ILE A 434 -22.37 -20.96 4.10
CA ILE A 434 -21.51 -21.95 4.77
C ILE A 434 -20.37 -22.33 3.84
N TYR A 435 -19.17 -22.41 4.41
CA TYR A 435 -17.93 -22.76 3.71
C TYR A 435 -17.38 -24.08 4.27
N ASP A 436 -16.73 -24.86 3.42
CA ASP A 436 -15.92 -26.00 3.86
C ASP A 436 -14.53 -25.58 4.35
N GLU A 437 -13.75 -26.55 4.82
CA GLU A 437 -12.37 -26.36 5.29
C GLU A 437 -11.40 -25.84 4.21
N ASN A 438 -11.79 -25.95 2.93
CA ASN A 438 -11.04 -25.44 1.79
C ASN A 438 -11.60 -24.09 1.30
N SER A 439 -12.46 -23.44 2.10
CA SER A 439 -13.10 -22.15 1.81
C SER A 439 -14.04 -22.17 0.59
N ASN A 440 -14.49 -23.35 0.14
CA ASN A 440 -15.49 -23.44 -0.92
C ASN A 440 -16.88 -23.22 -0.33
N ARG A 441 -17.69 -22.40 -1.00
CA ARG A 441 -19.10 -22.22 -0.67
C ARG A 441 -19.85 -23.53 -0.87
N LEU A 442 -20.58 -23.95 0.16
CA LEU A 442 -21.40 -25.15 0.12
C LEU A 442 -22.82 -24.83 -0.37
N PRO A 443 -23.49 -25.77 -1.06
CA PRO A 443 -24.90 -25.64 -1.39
C PRO A 443 -25.76 -25.65 -0.12
N ASP A 444 -26.78 -24.80 -0.08
CA ASP A 444 -27.69 -24.63 1.07
C ASP A 444 -28.35 -25.96 1.50
N SER A 445 -28.54 -26.90 0.57
CA SER A 445 -29.17 -28.21 0.79
C SER A 445 -28.38 -29.16 1.69
N LYS A 446 -27.09 -28.88 1.97
CA LYS A 446 -26.21 -29.75 2.79
C LYS A 446 -26.19 -29.39 4.28
N SER A 447 -26.96 -28.41 4.70
CA SER A 447 -26.95 -27.92 6.09
C SER A 447 -28.35 -27.80 6.65
N LYS A 448 -28.47 -27.95 7.97
CA LYS A 448 -29.71 -27.65 8.68
C LYS A 448 -29.47 -26.44 9.58
N ILE A 449 -30.37 -25.47 9.48
CA ILE A 449 -30.28 -24.21 10.20
C ILE A 449 -31.52 -24.09 11.07
N TRP A 450 -31.32 -23.85 12.36
CA TRP A 450 -32.37 -23.60 13.32
C TRP A 450 -32.15 -22.27 14.02
N ILE A 451 -33.24 -21.66 14.45
CA ILE A 451 -33.20 -20.42 15.22
C ILE A 451 -34.08 -20.53 16.46
N ARG A 452 -33.80 -19.67 17.44
CA ARG A 452 -34.58 -19.49 18.67
C ARG A 452 -34.35 -18.09 19.21
N LYS A 453 -35.31 -17.49 19.92
CA LYS A 453 -35.03 -16.25 20.67
C LYS A 453 -33.93 -16.46 21.70
N HIS A 454 -33.02 -15.51 21.80
CA HIS A 454 -31.91 -15.58 22.75
C HIS A 454 -32.42 -15.63 24.20
N ASN A 455 -31.84 -16.53 25.01
CA ASN A 455 -32.24 -16.78 26.40
C ASN A 455 -33.75 -17.09 26.60
N SER A 456 -34.39 -17.71 25.60
CA SER A 456 -35.76 -18.22 25.74
C SER A 456 -35.79 -19.73 25.99
N ASN A 457 -36.85 -20.19 26.67
CA ASN A 457 -37.17 -21.61 26.81
C ASN A 457 -37.92 -22.17 25.57
N GLU A 458 -37.98 -21.43 24.46
CA GLU A 458 -38.63 -21.87 23.24
C GLU A 458 -37.82 -23.01 22.58
N SER A 459 -38.50 -23.87 21.82
CA SER A 459 -37.82 -24.91 21.03
C SER A 459 -37.11 -24.33 19.80
N TRP A 460 -36.04 -24.97 19.37
CA TRP A 460 -35.37 -24.63 18.11
C TRP A 460 -36.30 -24.87 16.90
N GLU A 461 -36.47 -23.85 16.07
CA GLU A 461 -37.31 -23.90 14.86
C GLU A 461 -36.45 -23.86 13.60
N GLY A 462 -36.78 -24.68 12.60
CA GLY A 462 -36.02 -24.72 11.35
C GLY A 462 -36.23 -23.47 10.50
N LEU A 463 -35.15 -22.78 10.11
CA LEU A 463 -35.20 -21.51 9.39
C LEU A 463 -35.98 -21.61 8.07
N SER A 464 -35.87 -22.74 7.36
CA SER A 464 -36.56 -22.99 6.09
C SER A 464 -38.09 -23.07 6.21
N LYS A 465 -38.63 -23.22 7.42
CA LYS A 465 -40.09 -23.28 7.67
C LYS A 465 -40.69 -21.92 8.02
N LEU A 466 -39.85 -20.92 8.28
CA LEU A 466 -40.29 -19.62 8.81
C LEU A 466 -40.56 -18.62 7.70
N HIS A 467 -41.69 -17.93 7.81
CA HIS A 467 -42.08 -16.83 6.91
C HIS A 467 -41.75 -15.46 7.50
N HIS A 468 -41.57 -15.40 8.82
CA HIS A 468 -41.25 -14.20 9.59
C HIS A 468 -40.36 -14.59 10.78
N ILE A 469 -39.51 -13.67 11.22
CA ILE A 469 -38.61 -13.87 12.35
C ILE A 469 -38.96 -12.83 13.42
N PRO A 470 -39.01 -13.20 14.71
CA PRO A 470 -39.25 -12.26 15.79
C PRO A 470 -38.18 -11.16 15.83
N LEU A 471 -38.57 -9.98 16.32
CA LEU A 471 -37.65 -8.87 16.59
C LEU A 471 -36.76 -9.19 17.79
N GLY A 472 -35.56 -8.59 17.84
CA GLY A 472 -34.63 -8.76 18.95
C GLY A 472 -33.46 -9.69 18.64
N CYS A 473 -32.83 -10.21 19.70
CA CYS A 473 -31.64 -11.07 19.60
C CYS A 473 -32.04 -12.54 19.39
N ILE A 474 -31.46 -13.17 18.38
CA ILE A 474 -31.81 -14.53 17.95
C ILE A 474 -30.56 -15.42 17.98
N ASP A 475 -30.67 -16.57 18.64
CA ASP A 475 -29.68 -17.64 18.57
C ASP A 475 -29.87 -18.40 17.25
N ILE A 476 -28.78 -18.73 16.58
CA ILE A 476 -28.77 -19.61 15.41
C ILE A 476 -27.91 -20.84 15.69
N LYS A 477 -28.41 -22.00 15.32
CA LYS A 477 -27.71 -23.28 15.34
C LYS A 477 -27.59 -23.77 13.90
N ILE A 478 -26.38 -24.16 13.50
CA ILE A 478 -26.08 -24.71 12.18
C ILE A 478 -25.47 -26.09 12.40
N GLU A 479 -26.04 -27.12 11.78
CA GLU A 479 -25.54 -28.49 11.88
C GLU A 479 -25.17 -29.02 10.50
N LYS A 480 -23.97 -29.57 10.43
CA LYS A 480 -23.38 -30.17 9.24
C LYS A 480 -22.62 -31.43 9.65
N GLU A 481 -23.05 -32.59 9.17
CA GLU A 481 -22.32 -33.86 9.33
C GLU A 481 -21.90 -34.17 10.79
N GLY A 482 -22.72 -33.79 11.78
CA GLY A 482 -22.44 -34.01 13.21
C GLY A 482 -21.70 -32.86 13.92
N LEU A 483 -21.17 -31.89 13.18
CA LEU A 483 -20.60 -30.65 13.73
C LEU A 483 -21.69 -29.60 13.92
N ILE A 484 -21.63 -28.85 15.03
CA ILE A 484 -22.61 -27.82 15.37
C ILE A 484 -21.90 -26.48 15.58
N ALA A 485 -22.31 -25.47 14.83
CA ALA A 485 -21.92 -24.08 15.09
C ALA A 485 -23.10 -23.33 15.69
N TYR A 486 -22.81 -22.51 16.70
CA TYR A 486 -23.75 -21.55 17.26
C TYR A 486 -23.27 -20.15 16.93
N ASP A 487 -24.20 -19.27 16.59
CA ASP A 487 -23.94 -17.85 16.38
C ASP A 487 -25.19 -17.06 16.82
N MET A 488 -25.15 -15.74 16.67
CA MET A 488 -26.30 -14.89 16.95
C MET A 488 -26.44 -13.78 15.90
N PHE A 489 -27.66 -13.30 15.73
CA PHE A 489 -27.93 -12.08 14.96
C PHE A 489 -29.04 -11.26 15.62
N PHE A 490 -29.15 -9.99 15.24
CA PHE A 490 -30.18 -9.09 15.76
C PHE A 490 -31.15 -8.66 14.66
N ASN A 491 -32.43 -8.96 14.84
CA ASN A 491 -33.48 -8.56 13.92
C ASN A 491 -34.11 -7.23 14.34
N ILE A 492 -33.87 -6.18 13.55
CA ILE A 492 -34.39 -4.82 13.80
C ILE A 492 -35.70 -4.52 13.06
N GLY A 493 -36.16 -5.44 12.19
CA GLY A 493 -37.30 -5.19 11.31
C GLY A 493 -37.12 -3.91 10.47
N ASN A 494 -38.12 -3.02 10.49
CA ASN A 494 -38.15 -1.79 9.70
C ASN A 494 -37.79 -0.53 10.51
N LEU A 495 -36.84 -0.63 11.46
CA LEU A 495 -36.37 0.49 12.27
C LEU A 495 -35.65 1.54 11.39
N LYS A 496 -36.04 2.81 11.50
CA LYS A 496 -35.46 3.91 10.68
C LYS A 496 -35.10 5.11 11.53
N ALA A 497 -33.95 5.72 11.26
CA ALA A 497 -33.59 7.03 11.76
C ALA A 497 -33.94 8.12 10.73
N LYS A 498 -34.63 9.18 11.17
CA LYS A 498 -34.83 10.42 10.42
C LYS A 498 -34.07 11.55 11.11
N TYR A 499 -33.55 12.47 10.34
CA TYR A 499 -32.81 13.62 10.84
C TYR A 499 -33.60 14.88 10.55
N ALA A 500 -33.94 15.65 11.58
CA ALA A 500 -34.69 16.90 11.44
C ALA A 500 -33.75 18.10 11.21
N THR A 501 -32.63 18.12 11.95
CA THR A 501 -31.58 19.14 11.85
C THR A 501 -30.23 18.47 11.87
N LYS A 502 -29.29 18.94 11.06
CA LYS A 502 -27.89 18.54 11.06
C LYS A 502 -27.00 19.77 10.87
N ALA A 503 -26.10 20.00 11.80
CA ALA A 503 -25.12 21.06 11.78
C ALA A 503 -23.80 20.55 12.37
N ILE A 504 -22.76 21.40 12.38
CA ILE A 504 -21.42 20.97 12.77
C ILE A 504 -21.31 20.72 14.28
N ASP A 505 -22.15 21.39 15.07
CA ASP A 505 -22.15 21.37 16.53
C ASP A 505 -23.48 20.90 17.14
N ASN A 506 -24.52 20.67 16.32
CA ASN A 506 -25.81 20.20 16.80
C ASN A 506 -26.52 19.32 15.77
N ALA A 507 -27.38 18.41 16.25
CA ALA A 507 -28.23 17.59 15.40
C ALA A 507 -29.51 17.15 16.13
N GLU A 508 -30.56 16.86 15.37
CA GLU A 508 -31.82 16.31 15.87
C GLU A 508 -32.19 15.03 15.12
N ILE A 509 -32.43 13.95 15.88
CA ILE A 509 -32.69 12.61 15.36
C ILE A 509 -34.05 12.12 15.87
N GLU A 510 -34.86 11.58 14.98
CA GLU A 510 -36.12 10.91 15.29
C GLU A 510 -36.06 9.44 14.86
N ILE A 511 -36.34 8.53 15.79
CA ILE A 511 -36.38 7.10 15.52
C ILE A 511 -37.82 6.66 15.28
N ASN A 512 -38.08 6.04 14.13
CA ASN A 512 -39.39 5.51 13.74
C ASN A 512 -39.45 3.99 13.94
N ASN A 513 -40.65 3.48 14.24
CA ASN A 513 -40.92 2.06 14.52
C ASN A 513 -40.17 1.54 15.77
N LEU A 514 -40.09 2.40 16.79
CA LEU A 514 -39.38 2.12 18.06
C LEU A 514 -40.22 1.29 19.05
N GLU A 515 -41.53 1.12 18.81
CA GLU A 515 -42.51 0.58 19.78
C GLU A 515 -42.09 -0.73 20.46
N SER A 516 -41.32 -1.56 19.76
CA SER A 516 -40.85 -2.87 20.23
C SER A 516 -39.47 -2.88 20.88
N PHE A 517 -38.80 -1.72 21.02
CA PHE A 517 -37.40 -1.63 21.45
C PHE A 517 -37.13 -0.49 22.45
N GLU A 518 -36.21 -0.75 23.37
CA GLU A 518 -35.48 0.27 24.13
C GLU A 518 -34.29 0.75 23.29
N PHE A 519 -34.26 2.04 22.93
CA PHE A 519 -33.17 2.66 22.19
C PHE A 519 -32.53 3.77 23.03
N LYS A 520 -31.20 3.74 23.12
CA LYS A 520 -30.41 4.71 23.87
C LYS A 520 -29.17 5.11 23.08
N LEU A 521 -28.82 6.39 23.15
CA LEU A 521 -27.52 6.91 22.71
C LEU A 521 -26.69 7.29 23.94
N ASP A 522 -25.38 7.05 23.86
CA ASP A 522 -24.46 7.30 24.97
C ASP A 522 -23.83 8.69 24.86
N GLU A 523 -23.80 9.42 25.97
CA GLU A 523 -23.08 10.69 26.07
C GLU A 523 -21.56 10.45 26.13
N SER A 524 -20.80 11.50 25.81
CA SER A 524 -19.34 11.49 25.93
C SER A 524 -18.84 12.87 26.37
N PRO A 525 -17.57 13.03 26.76
CA PRO A 525 -17.03 14.35 27.13
C PRO A 525 -17.22 15.43 26.05
N ILE A 526 -17.28 15.02 24.78
CA ILE A 526 -17.46 15.92 23.63
C ILE A 526 -18.91 16.01 23.14
N LEU A 527 -19.85 15.24 23.68
CA LEU A 527 -21.23 15.15 23.17
C LEU A 527 -22.26 15.03 24.29
N LYS A 528 -23.18 16.00 24.35
CA LYS A 528 -24.35 15.99 25.24
C LYS A 528 -25.61 15.61 24.48
N ILE A 529 -26.49 14.83 25.11
CA ILE A 529 -27.69 14.28 24.47
C ILE A 529 -28.91 14.52 25.37
N GLN A 530 -29.94 15.15 24.82
CA GLN A 530 -31.25 15.29 25.46
C GLN A 530 -32.25 14.41 24.73
N GLN A 531 -32.93 13.53 25.46
CA GLN A 531 -33.95 12.63 24.91
C GLN A 531 -35.34 13.07 25.34
N LEU A 532 -36.26 13.15 24.36
CA LEU A 532 -37.68 13.32 24.59
C LEU A 532 -38.45 12.32 23.73
N ASN A 533 -38.96 11.24 24.34
CA ASN A 533 -39.59 10.10 23.67
C ASN A 533 -38.66 9.46 22.61
N ASN A 534 -39.07 9.48 21.34
CA ASN A 534 -38.34 8.94 20.19
C ASN A 534 -37.44 9.98 19.50
N LYS A 535 -37.33 11.20 20.06
CA LYS A 535 -36.49 12.29 19.55
C LYS A 535 -35.28 12.53 20.43
N PHE A 536 -34.15 12.75 19.80
CA PHE A 536 -32.85 13.01 20.42
C PHE A 536 -32.32 14.34 19.90
N SER A 537 -31.96 15.25 20.81
CA SER A 537 -31.24 16.48 20.50
C SER A 537 -29.79 16.33 20.97
N LEU A 538 -28.85 16.56 20.06
CA LEU A 538 -27.43 16.30 20.24
C LEU A 538 -26.66 17.61 20.13
N LYS A 539 -25.72 17.84 21.06
CA LYS A 539 -24.88 19.06 21.08
C LYS A 539 -23.42 18.72 21.35
N VAL A 540 -22.54 19.13 20.44
CA VAL A 540 -21.08 18.95 20.54
C VAL A 540 -20.49 20.01 21.47
N ASN A 541 -19.55 19.62 22.34
CA ASN A 541 -18.75 20.58 23.10
C ASN A 541 -17.57 21.06 22.24
N THR A 542 -17.63 22.32 21.82
CA THR A 542 -16.65 22.94 20.90
C THR A 542 -15.29 23.22 21.53
N GLU A 543 -15.17 23.22 22.86
CA GLU A 543 -13.90 23.46 23.58
C GLU A 543 -12.80 22.46 23.19
N TYR A 544 -13.18 21.22 22.87
CA TYR A 544 -12.24 20.17 22.52
C TYR A 544 -11.77 20.22 21.05
N SER A 545 -12.34 21.11 20.23
CA SER A 545 -12.09 21.16 18.77
C SER A 545 -12.18 19.77 18.11
N LYS A 546 -13.12 18.95 18.57
CA LYS A 546 -13.35 17.57 18.12
C LYS A 546 -14.81 17.37 17.77
N ILE A 547 -15.05 16.71 16.64
CA ILE A 547 -16.37 16.31 16.17
C ILE A 547 -16.47 14.79 16.34
N PRO A 548 -17.54 14.25 16.97
CA PRO A 548 -17.73 12.81 17.07
C PRO A 548 -17.73 12.14 15.68
N THR A 549 -16.91 11.11 15.50
CA THR A 549 -16.86 10.33 14.24
C THR A 549 -17.99 9.31 14.13
N GLY A 550 -18.60 8.96 15.26
CA GLY A 550 -19.80 8.15 15.38
C GLY A 550 -20.40 8.31 16.77
N ILE A 551 -21.63 7.83 16.95
CA ILE A 551 -22.34 7.93 18.23
C ILE A 551 -22.65 6.51 18.70
N LYS A 552 -22.10 6.14 19.86
CA LYS A 552 -22.37 4.84 20.48
C LYS A 552 -23.79 4.81 21.03
N GLY A 553 -24.43 3.65 20.93
CA GLY A 553 -25.76 3.44 21.47
C GLY A 553 -26.07 1.97 21.68
N SER A 554 -27.25 1.73 22.24
CA SER A 554 -27.79 0.39 22.44
C SER A 554 -29.25 0.29 22.02
N LEU A 555 -29.61 -0.86 21.47
CA LEU A 555 -30.96 -1.23 21.04
C LEU A 555 -31.28 -2.59 21.66
N GLY A 556 -32.45 -2.76 22.28
CA GLY A 556 -32.80 -4.06 22.87
C GLY A 556 -34.25 -4.19 23.24
N GLN A 557 -34.66 -5.41 23.58
CA GLN A 557 -35.95 -5.67 24.22
C GLN A 557 -35.73 -5.93 25.71
N LYS A 558 -36.76 -5.70 26.54
CA LYS A 558 -36.69 -6.04 27.96
C LYS A 558 -36.34 -7.52 28.14
N ASN A 559 -35.37 -7.79 29.02
CA ASN A 559 -34.89 -9.13 29.35
C ASN A 559 -34.20 -9.92 28.20
N GLN A 560 -33.81 -9.26 27.11
CA GLN A 560 -32.97 -9.85 26.07
C GLN A 560 -31.60 -9.16 25.98
N LYS A 561 -30.63 -9.85 25.37
CA LYS A 561 -29.31 -9.28 25.04
C LYS A 561 -29.49 -8.09 24.09
N LYS A 562 -28.85 -6.97 24.42
CA LYS A 562 -28.92 -5.73 23.65
C LYS A 562 -27.91 -5.76 22.50
N LEU A 563 -28.27 -5.15 21.38
CA LEU A 563 -27.38 -4.78 20.30
C LEU A 563 -26.68 -3.48 20.68
N TYR A 564 -25.35 -3.49 20.74
CA TYR A 564 -24.57 -2.26 20.80
C TYR A 564 -24.20 -1.86 19.38
N PHE A 565 -24.30 -0.58 19.08
CA PHE A 565 -24.03 -0.07 17.75
C PHE A 565 -23.30 1.27 17.80
N GLU A 566 -22.70 1.63 16.68
CA GLU A 566 -22.19 2.97 16.42
C GLU A 566 -22.98 3.55 15.26
N MET A 567 -23.75 4.59 15.56
CA MET A 567 -24.51 5.36 14.58
C MET A 567 -23.57 6.30 13.82
N ALA A 568 -23.84 6.47 12.53
CA ALA A 568 -23.16 7.44 11.69
C ALA A 568 -23.25 8.84 12.30
N SER A 569 -22.12 9.56 12.29
CA SER A 569 -22.10 10.93 12.80
C SER A 569 -23.13 11.78 12.05
N PRO A 570 -24.11 12.39 12.76
CA PRO A 570 -25.12 13.24 12.16
C PRO A 570 -24.63 14.68 11.96
N PHE A 571 -23.38 14.98 12.36
CA PHE A 571 -22.81 16.31 12.29
C PHE A 571 -22.29 16.60 10.89
N GLU A 572 -22.70 17.73 10.36
CA GLU A 572 -22.46 18.14 8.98
C GLU A 572 -21.98 19.60 8.95
N GLY A 573 -21.15 19.95 7.96
CA GLY A 573 -20.69 21.31 7.75
C GLY A 573 -19.20 21.40 7.46
N MET A 574 -18.75 22.60 7.08
CA MET A 574 -17.45 22.80 6.47
C MET A 574 -16.24 22.72 7.45
N ALA A 575 -15.54 21.58 7.48
CA ALA A 575 -14.29 21.40 8.21
C ALA A 575 -13.41 20.29 7.62
N ILE A 576 -12.12 20.28 7.97
CA ILE A 576 -11.27 19.09 7.81
C ILE A 576 -11.06 18.47 9.18
N THR A 577 -11.21 17.15 9.28
CA THR A 577 -10.94 16.39 10.50
C THR A 577 -9.92 15.29 10.26
N ASN A 578 -9.18 14.91 11.31
CA ASN A 578 -8.38 13.68 11.30
C ASN A 578 -9.24 12.45 11.69
N ALA A 579 -8.60 11.28 11.76
CA ALA A 579 -9.24 10.00 12.10
C ALA A 579 -9.93 10.01 13.49
N ASP A 580 -9.43 10.81 14.44
CA ASP A 580 -10.00 10.97 15.78
C ASP A 580 -11.13 12.01 15.85
N GLY A 581 -11.49 12.63 14.72
CA GLY A 581 -12.45 13.71 14.65
C GLY A 581 -11.92 15.08 15.11
N LYS A 582 -10.61 15.22 15.36
CA LYS A 582 -9.97 16.52 15.65
C LYS A 582 -10.07 17.41 14.41
N VAL A 583 -10.60 18.61 14.60
CA VAL A 583 -10.68 19.63 13.56
C VAL A 583 -9.28 20.16 13.28
N ILE A 584 -8.85 20.05 12.03
CA ILE A 584 -7.58 20.61 11.54
C ILE A 584 -7.76 22.11 11.33
N THR A 585 -6.79 22.88 11.81
CA THR A 585 -6.79 24.34 11.64
C THR A 585 -6.20 24.73 10.29
N GLU A 586 -6.60 25.89 9.74
CA GLU A 586 -6.10 26.41 8.46
C GLU A 586 -4.58 26.74 8.48
N VAL A 587 -4.00 26.84 9.68
CA VAL A 587 -2.58 27.15 9.90
C VAL A 587 -1.71 25.89 9.94
N GLU A 588 -2.32 24.72 10.12
CA GLU A 588 -1.62 23.45 10.24
C GLU A 588 -1.07 23.03 8.87
N LYS A 589 0.22 22.66 8.83
CA LYS A 589 0.88 22.30 7.57
C LYS A 589 0.50 20.88 7.16
N LEU A 590 -0.21 20.76 6.04
CA LEU A 590 -0.50 19.48 5.43
C LEU A 590 0.56 19.15 4.37
N THR A 591 0.86 17.86 4.21
CA THR A 591 1.79 17.37 3.17
C THR A 591 1.12 16.30 2.33
N LEU A 592 1.63 16.06 1.12
CA LEU A 592 1.17 14.93 0.28
C LEU A 592 1.24 13.58 1.01
N ALA A 593 2.25 13.40 1.88
CA ALA A 593 2.41 12.18 2.68
C ALA A 593 1.41 12.05 3.84
N ASN A 594 0.85 13.17 4.33
CA ASN A 594 0.01 13.23 5.54
C ASN A 594 -1.49 13.42 5.22
N LEU A 595 -1.92 13.17 3.99
CA LEU A 595 -3.33 13.27 3.60
C LEU A 595 -4.16 12.06 4.07
N TYR A 596 -3.50 10.95 4.42
CA TYR A 596 -4.14 9.73 4.91
C TYR A 596 -4.81 9.99 6.27
N GLY A 597 -6.04 9.48 6.43
CA GLY A 597 -6.84 9.66 7.65
C GLY A 597 -7.49 11.04 7.80
N LEU A 598 -7.25 11.99 6.88
CA LEU A 598 -7.93 13.28 6.85
C LEU A 598 -9.23 13.22 6.05
N ARG A 599 -10.25 13.93 6.53
CA ARG A 599 -11.61 13.94 5.95
C ARG A 599 -12.12 15.35 5.79
N ILE A 600 -12.84 15.59 4.71
CA ILE A 600 -13.65 16.79 4.53
C ILE A 600 -15.05 16.50 5.06
N LEU A 601 -15.50 17.33 5.99
CA LEU A 601 -16.89 17.40 6.39
C LEU A 601 -17.60 18.47 5.56
N SER A 602 -18.82 18.16 5.16
CA SER A 602 -19.68 19.01 4.33
C SER A 602 -21.14 18.77 4.67
N THR A 603 -22.01 19.69 4.27
CA THR A 603 -23.45 19.46 4.32
C THR A 603 -23.90 18.92 2.97
N PRO A 604 -24.46 17.70 2.89
CA PRO A 604 -24.94 17.14 1.64
C PRO A 604 -26.00 18.03 0.99
N ASN A 605 -25.99 18.10 -0.34
CA ASN A 605 -26.96 18.84 -1.16
C ASN A 605 -27.03 20.36 -0.92
N THR A 606 -26.10 20.97 -0.17
CA THR A 606 -25.97 22.44 -0.06
C THR A 606 -25.14 23.04 -1.19
N GLY A 607 -24.62 22.19 -2.10
CA GLY A 607 -23.68 22.60 -3.14
C GLY A 607 -22.31 22.93 -2.56
N THR A 608 -21.85 22.19 -1.54
CA THR A 608 -20.51 22.35 -0.99
C THR A 608 -19.49 22.05 -2.09
N ILE A 609 -18.58 23.00 -2.31
CA ILE A 609 -17.59 22.94 -3.37
C ILE A 609 -16.19 22.88 -2.76
N LEU A 610 -15.38 21.95 -3.23
CA LEU A 610 -13.93 21.95 -3.06
C LEU A 610 -13.29 22.59 -4.30
N ARG A 611 -12.58 23.71 -4.10
CA ARG A 611 -11.67 24.24 -5.12
C ARG A 611 -10.24 23.90 -4.76
N ILE A 612 -9.53 23.32 -5.71
CA ILE A 612 -8.13 22.94 -5.59
C ILE A 612 -7.37 23.86 -6.55
N LYS A 613 -6.36 24.58 -6.05
CA LYS A 613 -5.55 25.49 -6.89
C LYS A 613 -4.07 25.44 -6.51
N ASN A 614 -3.19 25.68 -7.47
CA ASN A 614 -1.77 25.85 -7.20
C ASN A 614 -1.46 27.31 -6.86
N ARG A 615 -0.60 27.56 -5.87
CA ARG A 615 -0.20 28.91 -5.44
C ARG A 615 0.63 29.68 -6.47
N LEU A 616 1.43 28.99 -7.27
CA LEU A 616 2.26 29.56 -8.35
C LEU A 616 1.50 29.62 -9.68
N LYS A 617 0.54 28.72 -9.90
CA LYS A 617 -0.31 28.66 -11.10
C LYS A 617 -1.78 28.88 -10.75
N THR A 618 -2.09 30.08 -10.26
CA THR A 618 -3.40 30.44 -9.71
C THR A 618 -4.54 30.47 -10.74
N GLU A 619 -4.21 30.47 -12.03
CA GLU A 619 -5.18 30.47 -13.12
C GLU A 619 -5.86 29.11 -13.32
N VAL A 620 -5.22 28.02 -12.88
CA VAL A 620 -5.76 26.66 -13.01
C VAL A 620 -6.42 26.26 -11.71
N ILE A 621 -7.72 25.97 -11.79
CA ILE A 621 -8.54 25.59 -10.65
C ILE A 621 -9.26 24.30 -11.01
N ILE A 622 -9.25 23.34 -10.10
CA ILE A 622 -10.11 22.16 -10.20
C ILE A 622 -11.21 22.31 -9.16
N THR A 623 -12.45 22.32 -9.64
CA THR A 623 -13.63 22.49 -8.80
C THR A 623 -14.41 21.17 -8.75
N LYS A 624 -14.59 20.61 -7.56
CA LYS A 624 -15.38 19.39 -7.33
C LYS A 624 -16.52 19.67 -6.36
N GLU A 625 -17.67 19.09 -6.63
CA GLU A 625 -18.79 19.10 -5.69
C GLU A 625 -18.62 17.95 -4.69
N ILE A 626 -18.76 18.25 -3.40
CA ILE A 626 -18.72 17.23 -2.35
C ILE A 626 -20.15 16.80 -2.05
N LYS A 627 -20.47 15.55 -2.41
CA LYS A 627 -21.82 15.00 -2.32
C LYS A 627 -22.12 14.35 -0.97
N GLU A 628 -21.10 13.75 -0.36
CA GLU A 628 -21.22 13.07 0.93
C GLU A 628 -21.06 14.06 2.09
N SER A 629 -21.53 13.67 3.28
CA SER A 629 -21.31 14.47 4.50
C SER A 629 -19.87 14.38 5.01
N SER A 630 -19.15 13.31 4.63
CA SER A 630 -17.78 13.06 5.05
C SER A 630 -17.02 12.29 3.98
N GLN A 631 -16.08 12.96 3.30
CA GLN A 631 -15.29 12.36 2.22
C GLN A 631 -13.78 12.39 2.54
N PRO A 632 -13.02 11.29 2.35
CA PRO A 632 -11.57 11.29 2.57
C PRO A 632 -10.84 12.26 1.63
N ILE A 633 -9.89 13.05 2.14
CA ILE A 633 -9.09 13.98 1.31
C ILE A 633 -8.26 13.22 0.27
N ILE A 634 -7.78 12.03 0.65
CA ILE A 634 -6.96 11.18 -0.23
C ILE A 634 -7.71 10.78 -1.52
N SER A 635 -9.05 10.84 -1.55
CA SER A 635 -9.82 10.61 -2.78
C SER A 635 -9.57 11.66 -3.86
N PHE A 636 -8.99 12.81 -3.51
CA PHE A 636 -8.58 13.88 -4.43
C PHE A 636 -7.07 13.93 -4.65
N LEU A 637 -6.32 12.87 -4.26
CA LEU A 637 -4.86 12.86 -4.36
C LEU A 637 -4.38 13.08 -5.80
N GLU A 638 -5.06 12.51 -6.80
CA GLU A 638 -4.68 12.69 -8.19
C GLU A 638 -4.80 14.16 -8.62
N GLU A 639 -5.91 14.83 -8.31
CA GLU A 639 -6.12 16.26 -8.60
C GLU A 639 -5.11 17.15 -7.86
N ILE A 640 -4.88 16.87 -6.57
CA ILE A 640 -3.91 17.60 -5.75
C ILE A 640 -2.50 17.45 -6.35
N THR A 641 -2.11 16.22 -6.64
CA THR A 641 -0.80 15.89 -7.21
C THR A 641 -0.62 16.51 -8.59
N ARG A 642 -1.66 16.48 -9.43
CA ARG A 642 -1.65 17.10 -10.76
C ARG A 642 -1.39 18.59 -10.67
N LEU A 643 -2.10 19.30 -9.78
CA LEU A 643 -1.92 20.73 -9.60
C LEU A 643 -0.58 21.06 -8.94
N TYR A 644 -0.08 20.23 -8.03
CA TYR A 644 1.25 20.37 -7.46
C TYR A 644 2.33 20.35 -8.56
N TYR A 645 2.27 19.38 -9.47
CA TYR A 645 3.19 19.25 -10.60
C TYR A 645 2.90 20.19 -11.79
N LEU A 646 2.01 21.19 -11.66
CA LEU A 646 1.97 22.32 -12.61
C LEU A 646 3.13 23.30 -12.41
N ALA A 647 3.87 23.16 -11.32
CA ALA A 647 5.10 23.89 -11.05
C ALA A 647 6.22 22.93 -10.61
N ASP A 648 7.45 23.44 -10.53
CA ASP A 648 8.62 22.68 -10.11
C ASP A 648 8.42 22.13 -8.69
N ALA A 649 8.55 20.81 -8.51
CA ALA A 649 8.42 20.16 -7.20
C ALA A 649 9.53 20.57 -6.22
N MET A 650 10.67 21.05 -6.74
CA MET A 650 11.79 21.57 -5.95
C MET A 650 11.70 23.09 -5.68
N ASP A 651 10.59 23.75 -6.00
CA ASP A 651 10.31 25.10 -5.54
C ASP A 651 9.56 25.06 -4.20
N TYR A 652 10.17 25.53 -3.11
CA TYR A 652 9.56 25.52 -1.77
C TYR A 652 8.28 26.35 -1.67
N ARG A 653 8.04 27.25 -2.63
CA ARG A 653 6.82 28.06 -2.73
C ARG A 653 5.68 27.31 -3.41
N ASN A 654 5.97 26.17 -4.04
CA ASN A 654 4.98 25.33 -4.68
C ASN A 654 4.08 24.69 -3.63
N LYS A 655 2.82 25.13 -3.61
CA LYS A 655 1.81 24.70 -2.66
C LYS A 655 0.48 24.53 -3.37
N VAL A 656 -0.31 23.56 -2.92
CA VAL A 656 -1.70 23.39 -3.35
C VAL A 656 -2.60 23.91 -2.25
N CYS A 657 -3.56 24.76 -2.61
CA CYS A 657 -4.56 25.31 -1.70
C CYS A 657 -5.88 24.56 -1.92
N LEU A 658 -6.44 24.03 -0.83
CA LEU A 658 -7.80 23.49 -0.78
C LEU A 658 -8.73 24.55 -0.21
N GLU A 659 -9.67 25.03 -1.01
CA GLU A 659 -10.73 25.95 -0.57
C GLU A 659 -12.04 25.20 -0.49
N LEU A 660 -12.52 25.00 0.73
CA LEU A 660 -13.88 24.52 0.98
C LEU A 660 -14.82 25.72 0.96
N ILE A 661 -15.91 25.63 0.20
CA ILE A 661 -16.86 26.71 0.01
C ILE A 661 -18.28 26.18 0.22
N GLU A 662 -19.00 26.81 1.14
CA GLU A 662 -20.40 26.52 1.44
C GLU A 662 -21.16 27.84 1.64
N GLY A 663 -22.02 28.19 0.67
CA GLY A 663 -22.67 29.50 0.63
C GLY A 663 -21.65 30.66 0.54
N SER A 664 -21.62 31.52 1.55
CA SER A 664 -20.66 32.63 1.67
C SER A 664 -19.42 32.31 2.51
N LYS A 665 -19.36 31.13 3.15
CA LYS A 665 -18.25 30.74 4.01
C LYS A 665 -17.16 30.06 3.17
N THR A 666 -15.91 30.34 3.51
CA THR A 666 -14.75 29.69 2.88
C THR A 666 -13.71 29.34 3.93
N LYS A 667 -13.10 28.16 3.82
CA LYS A 667 -11.92 27.74 4.60
C LYS A 667 -10.82 27.30 3.64
N THR A 668 -9.58 27.67 3.93
CA THR A 668 -8.44 27.42 3.06
C THR A 668 -7.34 26.66 3.78
N TYR A 669 -6.86 25.56 3.19
CA TYR A 669 -5.79 24.74 3.72
C TYR A 669 -4.65 24.64 2.71
N GLU A 670 -3.40 24.70 3.17
CA GLU A 670 -2.21 24.57 2.31
C GLU A 670 -1.60 23.16 2.42
N ILE A 671 -1.33 22.55 1.26
CA ILE A 671 -0.62 21.29 1.12
C ILE A 671 0.73 21.54 0.45
N THR A 672 1.80 21.03 1.08
CA THR A 672 3.17 21.04 0.55
C THR A 672 3.62 19.65 0.09
N GLY A 673 4.66 19.57 -0.74
CA GLY A 673 5.27 18.28 -1.08
C GLY A 673 6.01 17.62 0.08
N PHE A 674 6.66 18.43 0.92
CA PHE A 674 7.55 17.97 2.00
C PHE A 674 7.18 18.64 3.33
N SER A 675 7.47 17.95 4.45
CA SER A 675 7.21 18.49 5.79
C SER A 675 8.37 19.33 6.31
N HIS A 676 9.60 19.05 5.87
CA HIS A 676 10.82 19.66 6.37
C HIS A 676 11.65 20.29 5.26
N THR A 677 12.48 21.26 5.65
CA THR A 677 13.51 21.88 4.81
C THR A 677 14.82 21.91 5.58
N LEU A 678 15.94 21.96 4.87
CA LEU A 678 17.28 21.91 5.46
C LEU A 678 17.87 23.33 5.59
N ASN A 679 18.40 23.66 6.76
CA ASN A 679 19.30 24.78 6.97
C ASN A 679 20.73 24.36 6.56
N VAL A 680 21.33 25.13 5.65
CA VAL A 680 22.67 24.88 5.08
C VAL A 680 23.67 26.01 5.42
N GLU A 681 23.36 26.89 6.36
CA GLU A 681 24.23 28.02 6.76
C GLU A 681 25.62 27.56 7.22
N LYS A 682 25.73 26.37 7.83
CA LYS A 682 26.99 25.80 8.33
C LYS A 682 27.58 24.72 7.41
N GLN A 683 27.17 24.66 6.15
CA GLN A 683 27.60 23.61 5.22
C GLN A 683 29.13 23.53 5.02
N PHE A 684 29.85 24.65 5.15
CA PHE A 684 31.31 24.69 5.04
C PHE A 684 32.04 24.05 6.25
N GLU A 685 31.34 23.92 7.38
CA GLU A 685 31.80 23.14 8.54
C GLU A 685 31.38 21.66 8.44
N ASN A 686 30.91 21.23 7.27
CA ASN A 686 30.23 19.95 7.05
C ASN A 686 28.96 19.75 7.90
N ASN A 687 28.35 20.83 8.40
CA ASN A 687 27.20 20.75 9.31
C ASN A 687 25.91 21.30 8.67
N VAL A 688 24.81 20.58 8.84
CA VAL A 688 23.47 21.00 8.42
C VAL A 688 22.45 20.74 9.53
N SER A 689 21.31 21.42 9.53
CA SER A 689 20.25 21.20 10.53
C SER A 689 18.86 21.33 9.91
N LEU A 690 17.82 20.84 10.59
CA LEU A 690 16.45 21.03 10.13
C LEU A 690 16.00 22.47 10.38
N GLN A 691 15.37 23.09 9.38
CA GLN A 691 14.87 24.45 9.49
C GLN A 691 13.69 24.51 10.46
N SER A 692 13.86 25.23 11.58
CA SER A 692 12.79 25.51 12.55
C SER A 692 12.03 24.26 13.04
N SER A 693 12.74 23.14 13.21
CA SER A 693 12.18 21.88 13.70
C SER A 693 13.17 21.17 14.62
N GLU A 694 12.66 20.58 15.69
CA GLU A 694 13.40 19.69 16.61
C GLU A 694 13.16 18.21 16.29
N ASP A 695 12.44 17.92 15.20
CA ASP A 695 12.18 16.55 14.76
C ASP A 695 13.47 15.80 14.44
N GLU A 696 13.44 14.48 14.63
CA GLU A 696 14.56 13.60 14.33
C GLU A 696 14.29 12.86 13.02
N LEU A 697 15.15 13.08 12.02
CA LEU A 697 15.12 12.39 10.73
C LEU A 697 16.43 11.64 10.48
N ASP A 698 16.35 10.48 9.81
CA ASP A 698 17.52 9.81 9.26
C ASP A 698 17.89 10.50 7.94
N LEU A 699 19.05 11.16 7.91
CA LEU A 699 19.50 11.93 6.74
C LEU A 699 20.62 11.21 5.99
N TYR A 700 20.61 11.36 4.66
CA TYR A 700 21.61 10.79 3.75
C TYR A 700 22.10 11.85 2.77
N ALA A 701 23.40 11.89 2.52
CA ALA A 701 24.02 12.65 1.45
C ALA A 701 24.24 11.77 0.22
N ILE A 702 23.94 12.30 -0.95
CA ILE A 702 24.15 11.66 -2.25
C ILE A 702 25.22 12.46 -2.99
N PRO A 703 26.40 11.87 -3.26
CA PRO A 703 27.47 12.53 -4.00
C PRO A 703 27.04 12.98 -5.39
N LEU A 704 27.46 14.18 -5.79
CA LEU A 704 27.28 14.75 -7.13
C LEU A 704 28.62 14.91 -7.86
N ASN A 705 28.57 15.00 -9.19
CA ASN A 705 29.72 15.25 -10.06
C ASN A 705 30.90 14.28 -9.87
N CYS A 706 30.60 13.02 -9.53
CA CYS A 706 31.56 11.95 -9.36
C CYS A 706 31.23 10.77 -10.29
N LYS A 707 32.13 9.78 -10.41
CA LYS A 707 31.88 8.61 -11.25
C LYS A 707 30.69 7.79 -10.73
N SER A 708 30.00 7.08 -11.63
CA SER A 708 28.76 6.36 -11.30
C SER A 708 28.90 5.26 -10.24
N GLU A 709 30.12 4.78 -10.03
CA GLU A 709 30.47 3.76 -9.03
C GLU A 709 30.58 4.36 -7.62
N ASN A 710 30.77 5.68 -7.51
CA ASN A 710 30.88 6.40 -6.23
C ASN A 710 29.56 7.00 -5.74
N ILE A 711 28.48 6.87 -6.51
CA ILE A 711 27.16 7.40 -6.15
C ILE A 711 26.45 6.38 -5.27
N GLU A 712 26.55 6.60 -3.96
CA GLU A 712 25.88 5.81 -2.92
C GLU A 712 25.32 6.72 -1.83
N LEU A 713 24.36 6.22 -1.05
CA LEU A 713 23.80 6.95 0.10
C LEU A 713 24.82 6.97 1.24
N ILE A 714 25.26 8.16 1.63
CA ILE A 714 26.17 8.36 2.76
C ILE A 714 25.33 8.81 3.98
N PRO A 715 25.23 8.00 5.05
CA PRO A 715 24.48 8.40 6.24
C PRO A 715 25.14 9.59 6.93
N LEU A 716 24.34 10.57 7.37
CA LEU A 716 24.82 11.69 8.17
C LEU A 716 24.86 11.30 9.65
N VAL A 717 25.89 11.77 10.35
CA VAL A 717 26.02 11.54 11.79
C VAL A 717 25.30 12.66 12.52
N ARG A 718 24.33 12.32 13.36
CA ARG A 718 23.60 13.30 14.17
C ARG A 718 24.31 13.56 15.49
N ASN A 719 24.53 14.83 15.77
CA ASN A 719 24.89 15.40 17.08
C ASN A 719 23.65 16.11 17.67
N GLU A 720 23.70 16.60 18.91
CA GLU A 720 22.54 17.20 19.59
C GLU A 720 21.83 18.32 18.80
N LEU A 721 22.58 19.10 17.99
CA LEU A 721 22.06 20.27 17.28
C LEU A 721 22.22 20.22 15.75
N TYR A 722 23.03 19.29 15.22
CA TYR A 722 23.42 19.28 13.80
C TYR A 722 23.57 17.86 13.27
N TYR A 723 23.52 17.75 11.94
CA TYR A 723 23.92 16.60 11.18
C TYR A 723 25.24 16.89 10.49
N THR A 724 26.23 16.03 10.68
CA THR A 724 27.54 16.16 10.08
C THR A 724 27.64 15.29 8.84
N ILE A 725 28.01 15.90 7.71
CA ILE A 725 28.33 15.23 6.45
C ILE A 725 29.76 14.67 6.58
N PRO A 726 29.98 13.36 6.41
CA PRO A 726 31.33 12.81 6.46
C PRO A 726 32.23 13.43 5.38
N SER A 727 33.46 13.78 5.73
CA SER A 727 34.44 14.24 4.74
C SER A 727 34.79 13.11 3.77
N THR A 728 34.71 13.38 2.47
CA THR A 728 35.02 12.38 1.43
C THR A 728 36.00 12.96 0.40
N GLU A 729 36.86 12.11 -0.16
CA GLU A 729 37.71 12.48 -1.30
C GLU A 729 36.97 12.42 -2.64
N ILE A 730 35.69 12.02 -2.63
CA ILE A 730 34.88 11.78 -3.83
C ILE A 730 34.43 13.10 -4.46
N THR A 731 33.82 13.96 -3.65
CA THR A 731 33.23 15.24 -4.06
C THR A 731 32.94 16.09 -2.84
N ASN A 732 32.79 17.40 -3.06
CA ASN A 732 32.33 18.35 -2.04
C ASN A 732 30.85 18.72 -2.23
N GLN A 733 30.18 18.19 -3.25
CA GLN A 733 28.83 18.54 -3.64
C GLN A 733 27.87 17.36 -3.42
N PHE A 734 26.77 17.61 -2.72
CA PHE A 734 25.83 16.58 -2.30
C PHE A 734 24.38 17.03 -2.47
N ILE A 735 23.47 16.07 -2.66
CA ILE A 735 22.06 16.25 -2.30
C ILE A 735 21.81 15.56 -0.97
N VAL A 736 21.24 16.29 -0.01
CA VAL A 736 20.78 15.73 1.26
C VAL A 736 19.29 15.40 1.17
N ILE A 737 18.94 14.17 1.53
CA ILE A 737 17.57 13.65 1.62
C ILE A 737 17.32 13.04 3.00
N SER A 738 16.06 12.76 3.32
CA SER A 738 15.70 11.94 4.49
C SER A 738 15.18 10.56 4.08
N SER A 739 15.15 9.63 5.04
CA SER A 739 14.28 8.46 4.93
C SER A 739 12.80 8.86 4.83
N THR A 740 11.99 7.97 4.28
CA THR A 740 10.54 8.09 4.19
C THR A 740 9.89 7.29 5.31
N GLU A 741 9.90 7.81 6.55
CA GLU A 741 9.24 7.16 7.68
C GLU A 741 8.27 8.11 8.40
N LYS A 742 7.09 7.59 8.75
CA LYS A 742 6.04 8.29 9.52
C LYS A 742 5.51 9.60 8.90
N GLY A 743 5.49 9.69 7.57
CA GLY A 743 4.96 10.86 6.86
C GLY A 743 5.82 12.14 6.98
N LYS A 744 7.01 12.03 7.58
CA LYS A 744 7.99 13.11 7.63
C LYS A 744 9.01 12.92 6.52
N GLN A 745 9.19 13.95 5.69
CA GLN A 745 10.14 13.92 4.59
C GLN A 745 10.81 15.28 4.45
N LEU A 746 12.12 15.25 4.26
CA LEU A 746 12.94 16.41 3.92
C LEU A 746 12.83 16.70 2.42
N MET A 747 12.57 17.95 2.06
CA MET A 747 12.74 18.43 0.70
C MET A 747 14.21 18.26 0.28
N PRO A 748 14.52 17.49 -0.77
CA PRO A 748 15.90 17.29 -1.22
C PRO A 748 16.63 18.63 -1.38
N ARG A 749 17.84 18.72 -0.81
CA ARG A 749 18.58 19.99 -0.78
C ARG A 749 20.02 19.82 -1.22
N TYR A 750 20.45 20.67 -2.14
CA TYR A 750 21.85 20.79 -2.53
C TYR A 750 22.68 21.38 -1.39
N VAL A 751 23.83 20.77 -1.14
CA VAL A 751 24.82 21.18 -0.14
C VAL A 751 26.20 21.13 -0.78
N ASN A 752 26.99 22.17 -0.58
CA ASN A 752 28.38 22.20 -0.99
C ASN A 752 29.28 22.56 0.20
N THR A 753 30.27 21.70 0.44
CA THR A 753 31.19 21.80 1.58
C THR A 753 32.46 22.57 1.26
N ASN A 754 32.69 22.95 -0.01
CA ASN A 754 33.85 23.73 -0.43
C ASN A 754 33.57 25.24 -0.43
N GLU A 755 34.28 26.01 0.39
CA GLU A 755 34.18 27.48 0.47
C GLU A 755 34.57 28.20 -0.83
N GLU A 756 35.48 27.63 -1.63
CA GLU A 756 35.98 28.25 -2.87
C GLU A 756 35.12 27.95 -4.11
N PHE A 757 33.95 27.32 -3.93
CA PHE A 757 33.11 26.92 -5.04
C PHE A 757 32.37 28.11 -5.67
N VAL A 758 32.58 28.30 -6.98
CA VAL A 758 31.81 29.25 -7.78
C VAL A 758 30.65 28.51 -8.45
N GLU A 759 29.42 28.82 -8.04
CA GLU A 759 28.23 28.20 -8.61
C GLU A 759 27.93 28.77 -10.01
N ILE A 760 27.89 27.88 -11.01
CA ILE A 760 27.31 28.18 -12.33
C ILE A 760 25.79 28.03 -12.29
N SER A 761 25.08 28.77 -13.14
CA SER A 761 23.62 28.82 -13.08
C SER A 761 22.99 27.46 -13.35
N LYS A 762 21.84 27.19 -12.73
CA LYS A 762 21.05 25.95 -12.96
C LYS A 762 20.82 25.68 -14.44
N LYS A 763 20.54 26.72 -15.24
CA LYS A 763 20.31 26.60 -16.68
C LYS A 763 21.56 26.11 -17.41
N GLU A 764 22.72 26.69 -17.12
CA GLU A 764 24.00 26.29 -17.72
C GLU A 764 24.37 24.85 -17.35
N ARG A 765 24.18 24.45 -16.09
CA ARG A 765 24.41 23.05 -15.66
C ARG A 765 23.55 22.07 -16.44
N MET A 766 22.25 22.37 -16.57
CA MET A 766 21.32 21.52 -17.31
C MET A 766 21.67 21.43 -18.80
N ASP A 767 22.08 22.54 -19.42
CA ASP A 767 22.48 22.55 -20.83
C ASP A 767 23.79 21.77 -21.04
N GLN A 768 24.73 21.80 -20.10
CA GLN A 768 25.95 20.95 -20.13
C GLN A 768 25.63 19.46 -20.03
N PHE A 769 24.80 19.05 -19.06
CA PHE A 769 24.38 17.65 -18.95
C PHE A 769 23.58 17.19 -20.17
N HIS A 770 22.77 18.08 -20.75
CA HIS A 770 22.06 17.79 -21.99
C HIS A 770 23.00 17.48 -23.15
N SER A 771 24.04 18.31 -23.36
CA SER A 771 25.07 18.07 -24.37
C SER A 771 25.78 16.73 -24.16
N GLN A 772 26.16 16.40 -22.93
CA GLN A 772 26.77 15.10 -22.61
C GLN A 772 25.83 13.92 -22.94
N LEU A 773 24.56 14.01 -22.54
CA LEU A 773 23.55 12.99 -22.86
C LEU A 773 23.23 12.89 -24.35
N LEU A 774 23.53 13.91 -25.14
CA LEU A 774 23.33 13.91 -26.59
C LEU A 774 24.52 13.30 -27.33
N GLU A 775 25.75 13.57 -26.87
CA GLU A 775 27.01 13.22 -27.53
C GLU A 775 27.58 11.87 -27.09
N GLU A 776 27.48 11.52 -25.80
CA GLU A 776 28.01 10.26 -25.28
C GLU A 776 27.14 9.06 -25.65
N ASN A 777 27.76 7.89 -25.82
CA ASN A 777 27.08 6.61 -25.99
C ASN A 777 26.59 6.05 -24.64
N PHE A 778 25.78 4.99 -24.67
CA PHE A 778 25.18 4.39 -23.46
C PHE A 778 26.19 3.79 -22.47
N ASP A 779 27.43 3.54 -22.88
CA ASP A 779 28.53 3.13 -21.99
C ASP A 779 29.17 4.31 -21.23
N GLY A 780 28.87 5.54 -21.66
CA GLY A 780 29.33 6.79 -21.09
C GLY A 780 28.94 6.96 -19.62
N GLN A 781 29.74 7.74 -18.90
CA GLN A 781 29.53 7.93 -17.46
C GLN A 781 28.23 8.67 -17.16
N ILE A 782 27.82 9.61 -18.01
CA ILE A 782 26.58 10.37 -17.82
C ILE A 782 25.32 9.49 -17.80
N TRP A 783 25.28 8.44 -18.64
CA TRP A 783 24.16 7.51 -18.68
C TRP A 783 24.12 6.62 -17.44
N LYS A 784 25.27 6.10 -16.99
CA LYS A 784 25.39 5.31 -15.76
C LYS A 784 25.03 6.13 -14.51
N GLN A 785 25.47 7.39 -14.45
CA GLN A 785 25.07 8.34 -13.40
C GLN A 785 23.55 8.56 -13.41
N SER A 786 22.98 8.84 -14.58
CA SER A 786 21.54 9.10 -14.74
C SER A 786 20.69 7.90 -14.30
N LEU A 787 21.08 6.67 -14.67
CA LEU A 787 20.43 5.45 -14.20
C LEU A 787 20.50 5.32 -12.67
N THR A 788 21.66 5.63 -12.08
CA THR A 788 21.84 5.54 -10.62
C THR A 788 20.95 6.54 -9.89
N TYR A 789 20.92 7.79 -10.32
CA TYR A 789 20.04 8.81 -9.76
C TYR A 789 18.56 8.48 -9.96
N PHE A 790 18.19 7.95 -11.13
CA PHE A 790 16.83 7.48 -11.40
C PHE A 790 16.40 6.38 -10.41
N THR A 791 17.26 5.38 -10.18
CA THR A 791 17.00 4.32 -9.20
C THR A 791 16.91 4.87 -7.77
N ILE A 792 17.74 5.84 -7.40
CA ILE A 792 17.66 6.52 -6.08
C ILE A 792 16.32 7.24 -5.93
N CYS A 793 15.85 7.96 -6.96
CA CYS A 793 14.55 8.63 -6.94
C CYS A 793 13.39 7.67 -6.66
N ILE A 794 13.37 6.54 -7.39
CA ILE A 794 12.35 5.50 -7.23
C ILE A 794 12.40 4.90 -5.83
N LYS A 795 13.58 4.48 -5.38
CA LYS A 795 13.75 3.75 -4.11
C LYS A 795 13.47 4.62 -2.88
N ASN A 796 13.68 5.93 -2.97
CA ASN A 796 13.51 6.86 -1.85
C ASN A 796 12.28 7.77 -1.98
N HIS A 797 11.43 7.56 -3.00
CA HIS A 797 10.24 8.36 -3.28
C HIS A 797 10.50 9.87 -3.28
N ILE A 798 11.56 10.29 -3.98
CA ILE A 798 11.90 11.70 -4.19
C ILE A 798 11.67 12.10 -5.65
N PRO A 799 11.35 13.38 -5.95
CA PRO A 799 11.15 13.83 -7.31
C PRO A 799 12.39 13.64 -8.19
N PHE A 800 12.21 13.23 -9.45
CA PHE A 800 13.27 13.13 -10.47
C PHE A 800 13.94 14.48 -10.75
N SER A 801 13.21 15.58 -10.54
CA SER A 801 13.68 16.95 -10.59
C SER A 801 14.66 17.30 -9.46
N THR A 802 14.97 16.36 -8.56
CA THR A 802 16.08 16.49 -7.61
C THR A 802 17.44 16.58 -8.30
N PHE A 803 17.62 15.88 -9.43
CA PHE A 803 18.92 15.79 -10.13
C PHE A 803 18.90 16.53 -11.47
N ASP A 804 19.86 17.42 -11.70
CA ASP A 804 19.97 18.22 -12.93
C ASP A 804 20.20 17.31 -14.17
N GLN A 805 20.87 16.17 -14.02
CA GLN A 805 21.06 15.16 -15.07
C GLN A 805 19.73 14.61 -15.59
N LEU A 806 18.80 14.31 -14.68
CA LEU A 806 17.47 13.82 -15.04
C LEU A 806 16.61 14.94 -15.64
N ARG A 807 16.69 16.16 -15.08
CA ARG A 807 15.99 17.31 -15.68
C ARG A 807 16.43 17.60 -17.10
N ALA A 808 17.71 17.36 -17.43
CA ALA A 808 18.27 17.56 -18.76
C ALA A 808 17.63 16.66 -19.84
N ILE A 809 16.97 15.56 -19.45
CA ILE A 809 16.25 14.66 -20.36
C ILE A 809 15.11 15.41 -21.10
N SER A 810 14.45 16.35 -20.42
CA SER A 810 13.34 17.14 -20.99
C SER A 810 13.75 18.18 -22.04
N ARG A 811 15.05 18.31 -22.34
CA ARG A 811 15.59 19.35 -23.23
C ARG A 811 15.44 19.01 -24.71
N SER A 812 15.44 17.74 -25.11
CA SER A 812 15.21 17.36 -26.50
C SER A 812 14.52 16.00 -26.61
N SER A 813 13.79 15.82 -27.72
CA SER A 813 13.15 14.56 -28.08
C SER A 813 14.15 13.40 -28.14
N LYS A 814 15.31 13.62 -28.78
CA LYS A 814 16.35 12.59 -28.92
C LYS A 814 16.85 12.06 -27.58
N VAL A 815 17.16 12.95 -26.62
CA VAL A 815 17.62 12.52 -25.30
C VAL A 815 16.50 11.83 -24.52
N ALA A 816 15.25 12.30 -24.64
CA ALA A 816 14.10 11.63 -24.03
C ALA A 816 13.89 10.21 -24.57
N ALA A 817 14.02 9.99 -25.88
CA ALA A 817 13.92 8.65 -26.50
C ALA A 817 15.01 7.71 -25.99
N ARG A 818 16.28 8.18 -25.99
CA ARG A 818 17.42 7.45 -25.46
C ARG A 818 17.23 7.09 -23.99
N ALA A 819 16.76 8.03 -23.17
CA ALA A 819 16.52 7.81 -21.75
C ALA A 819 15.38 6.83 -21.48
N PHE A 820 14.25 6.92 -22.20
CA PHE A 820 13.14 5.99 -22.04
C PHE A 820 13.59 4.54 -22.20
N LEU A 821 14.31 4.25 -23.29
CA LEU A 821 14.75 2.91 -23.60
C LEU A 821 15.86 2.46 -22.65
N PHE A 822 16.89 3.29 -22.44
CA PHE A 822 18.01 2.94 -21.57
C PHE A 822 17.58 2.70 -20.12
N LEU A 823 16.72 3.55 -19.57
CA LEU A 823 16.21 3.35 -18.21
C LEU A 823 15.33 2.10 -18.14
N GLY A 824 14.44 1.91 -19.12
CA GLY A 824 13.46 0.82 -19.14
C GLY A 824 14.07 -0.58 -19.20
N ILE A 825 15.11 -0.78 -20.03
CA ILE A 825 15.77 -2.09 -20.14
C ILE A 825 16.56 -2.47 -18.87
N ASN A 826 16.92 -1.47 -18.07
CA ASN A 826 17.67 -1.64 -16.82
C ASN A 826 16.73 -1.74 -15.61
N GLN A 827 15.42 -1.87 -15.80
CA GLN A 827 14.46 -2.12 -14.73
C GLN A 827 14.14 -3.62 -14.58
N GLU A 828 13.98 -4.06 -13.33
CA GLU A 828 13.59 -5.43 -13.01
C GLU A 828 12.11 -5.72 -13.31
N GLU A 829 11.22 -4.75 -13.06
CA GLU A 829 9.76 -4.88 -13.22
C GLU A 829 9.23 -3.92 -14.30
N THR A 830 9.00 -4.41 -15.51
CA THR A 830 8.48 -3.61 -16.63
C THR A 830 7.15 -2.94 -16.32
N ASP A 831 6.21 -3.63 -15.67
CA ASP A 831 4.91 -3.06 -15.30
C ASP A 831 5.07 -1.88 -14.34
N PHE A 832 5.99 -1.97 -13.36
CA PHE A 832 6.28 -0.87 -12.45
C PHE A 832 6.88 0.33 -13.19
N PHE A 833 7.81 0.08 -14.11
CA PHE A 833 8.41 1.12 -14.92
C PHE A 833 7.36 1.89 -15.73
N ILE A 834 6.49 1.17 -16.45
CA ILE A 834 5.50 1.74 -17.35
C ILE A 834 4.33 2.41 -16.59
N GLN A 835 3.82 1.77 -15.55
CA GLN A 835 2.59 2.22 -14.88
C GLN A 835 2.86 3.17 -13.70
N LYS A 836 4.09 3.26 -13.18
CA LYS A 836 4.43 4.11 -12.02
C LYS A 836 5.62 5.05 -12.28
N ALA A 837 6.80 4.50 -12.55
CA ALA A 837 8.02 5.31 -12.65
C ALA A 837 7.97 6.36 -13.78
N ILE A 838 7.55 5.94 -14.98
CA ILE A 838 7.41 6.83 -16.13
C ILE A 838 6.34 7.90 -15.89
N PRO A 839 5.09 7.59 -15.48
CA PRO A 839 4.09 8.61 -15.19
C PRO A 839 4.51 9.62 -14.11
N GLU A 840 5.23 9.20 -13.08
CA GLU A 840 5.77 10.10 -12.05
C GLU A 840 6.87 11.01 -12.63
N MET A 841 7.77 10.46 -13.45
CA MET A 841 8.81 11.22 -14.14
C MET A 841 8.24 12.23 -15.13
N GLU A 842 7.24 11.84 -15.92
CA GLU A 842 6.55 12.73 -16.85
C GLU A 842 5.88 13.91 -16.13
N LYS A 843 5.16 13.65 -15.04
CA LYS A 843 4.51 14.68 -14.20
C LYS A 843 5.55 15.64 -13.62
N ASP A 844 6.61 15.11 -13.04
CA ASP A 844 7.61 15.91 -12.35
C ASP A 844 8.47 16.75 -13.30
N LEU A 845 9.00 16.14 -14.37
CA LEU A 845 9.84 16.82 -15.36
C LEU A 845 9.04 17.63 -16.39
N GLY A 846 7.71 17.51 -16.39
CA GLY A 846 6.82 18.32 -17.21
C GLY A 846 6.95 18.02 -18.70
N PHE A 847 7.02 16.75 -19.10
CA PHE A 847 6.91 16.31 -20.49
C PHE A 847 6.31 14.90 -20.58
N CYS A 848 5.91 14.44 -21.77
CA CYS A 848 5.50 13.05 -21.98
C CYS A 848 6.30 12.37 -23.10
N PHE A 849 6.57 11.08 -22.97
CA PHE A 849 7.37 10.31 -23.94
C PHE A 849 6.63 10.11 -25.27
N HIS A 850 5.30 10.17 -25.28
CA HIS A 850 4.55 10.09 -26.55
C HIS A 850 4.69 11.34 -27.44
N TRP A 851 5.39 12.39 -26.97
CA TRP A 851 5.68 13.60 -27.76
C TRP A 851 6.95 13.49 -28.61
N ILE A 852 7.71 12.41 -28.42
CA ILE A 852 8.98 12.17 -29.08
C ILE A 852 8.79 12.09 -30.61
N LYS A 853 9.72 12.73 -31.32
CA LYS A 853 9.87 12.69 -32.77
C LYS A 853 10.00 11.25 -33.24
N ASN A 854 9.29 10.89 -34.31
CA ASN A 854 9.28 9.52 -34.82
C ASN A 854 10.69 8.96 -35.11
N GLU A 855 11.53 9.73 -35.80
CA GLU A 855 12.89 9.29 -36.16
C GLU A 855 13.78 9.07 -34.92
N ASP A 856 13.58 9.82 -33.84
CA ASP A 856 14.38 9.71 -32.61
C ASP A 856 14.13 8.36 -31.90
N TRP A 857 12.93 7.79 -32.00
CA TRP A 857 12.67 6.43 -31.54
C TRP A 857 13.52 5.42 -32.30
N GLY A 858 13.54 5.50 -33.63
CA GLY A 858 14.35 4.61 -34.47
C GLY A 858 15.84 4.73 -34.19
N ILE A 859 16.36 5.96 -34.04
CA ILE A 859 17.77 6.21 -33.71
C ILE A 859 18.11 5.60 -32.35
N ALA A 860 17.33 5.87 -31.31
CA ALA A 860 17.59 5.36 -29.96
C ALA A 860 17.48 3.83 -29.89
N LEU A 861 16.53 3.23 -30.62
CA LEU A 861 16.41 1.77 -30.74
C LEU A 861 17.66 1.17 -31.37
N ASN A 862 18.13 1.71 -32.50
CA ASN A 862 19.31 1.20 -33.19
C ASN A 862 20.58 1.33 -32.34
N GLU A 863 20.78 2.48 -31.68
CA GLU A 863 21.93 2.69 -30.77
C GLU A 863 21.95 1.67 -29.62
N LEU A 864 20.79 1.34 -29.06
CA LEU A 864 20.69 0.38 -27.96
C LEU A 864 20.83 -1.07 -28.45
N ASP A 865 20.27 -1.38 -29.63
CA ASP A 865 20.37 -2.72 -30.22
C ASP A 865 21.82 -3.08 -30.58
N GLU A 866 22.59 -2.11 -31.07
CA GLU A 866 24.03 -2.23 -31.31
C GLU A 866 24.81 -2.54 -30.02
N LEU A 867 24.47 -1.87 -28.91
CA LEU A 867 25.10 -2.11 -27.60
C LEU A 867 24.91 -3.55 -27.13
N TYR A 868 23.72 -4.12 -27.33
CA TYR A 868 23.36 -5.47 -26.90
C TYR A 868 23.43 -6.53 -28.00
N LYS A 869 24.04 -6.23 -29.15
CA LYS A 869 24.26 -7.17 -30.26
C LYS A 869 22.99 -7.90 -30.70
N ASN A 870 21.87 -7.19 -30.78
CA ASN A 870 20.56 -7.69 -31.24
C ASN A 870 19.87 -8.73 -30.34
N GLN A 871 20.36 -8.94 -29.12
CA GLN A 871 19.83 -9.97 -28.23
C GLN A 871 18.45 -9.61 -27.64
N TYR A 872 18.13 -8.32 -27.51
CA TYR A 872 16.96 -7.83 -26.77
C TYR A 872 16.00 -6.98 -27.61
N PHE A 873 16.16 -6.91 -28.94
CA PHE A 873 15.36 -6.04 -29.82
C PHE A 873 13.83 -6.13 -29.58
N VAL A 874 13.29 -7.34 -29.43
CA VAL A 874 11.85 -7.57 -29.20
C VAL A 874 11.40 -7.02 -27.84
N GLN A 875 12.24 -7.13 -26.81
CA GLN A 875 11.94 -6.60 -25.48
C GLN A 875 12.01 -5.07 -25.48
N ILE A 876 13.04 -4.51 -26.13
CA ILE A 876 13.26 -3.06 -26.23
C ILE A 876 12.11 -2.39 -27.01
N SER A 877 11.75 -2.92 -28.17
CA SER A 877 10.61 -2.43 -28.96
C SER A 877 9.27 -2.66 -28.26
N GLY A 878 9.16 -3.74 -27.49
CA GLY A 878 8.02 -4.05 -26.63
C GLY A 878 7.73 -2.94 -25.61
N LEU A 879 8.75 -2.28 -25.04
CA LEU A 879 8.57 -1.19 -24.06
C LEU A 879 7.76 -0.02 -24.61
N ILE A 880 8.04 0.42 -25.84
CA ILE A 880 7.30 1.51 -26.50
C ILE A 880 5.84 1.09 -26.69
N SER A 881 5.62 -0.15 -27.14
CA SER A 881 4.28 -0.68 -27.37
C SER A 881 3.45 -0.76 -26.09
N LEU A 882 4.07 -1.22 -24.99
CA LEU A 882 3.45 -1.30 -23.67
C LEU A 882 3.07 0.09 -23.15
N TYR A 883 3.98 1.05 -23.23
CA TYR A 883 3.73 2.43 -22.81
C TYR A 883 2.61 3.09 -23.63
N MET A 884 2.61 2.95 -24.96
CA MET A 884 1.57 3.53 -25.81
C MET A 884 0.20 2.91 -25.51
N ARG A 885 0.12 1.58 -25.36
CA ARG A 885 -1.12 0.86 -25.02
C ARG A 885 -1.70 1.27 -23.67
N GLU A 886 -0.87 1.32 -22.63
CA GLU A 886 -1.30 1.71 -21.28
C GLU A 886 -1.95 3.10 -21.27
N ASN A 887 -1.45 4.00 -22.12
CA ASN A 887 -1.94 5.37 -22.26
C ASN A 887 -3.04 5.55 -23.33
N GLY A 888 -3.48 4.47 -24.00
CA GLY A 888 -4.54 4.54 -25.03
C GLY A 888 -4.09 5.16 -26.36
N PHE A 889 -2.81 5.05 -26.69
CA PHE A 889 -2.18 5.64 -27.88
C PHE A 889 -1.84 4.61 -28.97
N ASP A 890 -2.62 3.53 -29.09
CA ASP A 890 -2.43 2.47 -30.08
C ASP A 890 -2.34 2.99 -31.52
N ASP A 891 -3.20 3.94 -31.90
CA ASP A 891 -3.17 4.48 -33.27
C ASP A 891 -1.97 5.44 -33.48
N ILE A 892 -1.49 6.12 -32.44
CA ILE A 892 -0.23 6.89 -32.53
C ILE A 892 0.95 5.94 -32.73
N LEU A 893 0.96 4.81 -32.01
CA LEU A 893 1.96 3.76 -32.19
C LEU A 893 1.95 3.21 -33.63
N LYS A 894 0.77 2.90 -34.19
CA LYS A 894 0.65 2.47 -35.59
C LYS A 894 1.26 3.47 -36.56
N PHE A 895 1.00 4.77 -36.36
CA PHE A 895 1.60 5.82 -37.17
C PHE A 895 3.14 5.83 -37.06
N ILE A 896 3.67 5.78 -35.84
CA ILE A 896 5.12 5.71 -35.56
C ILE A 896 5.75 4.49 -36.26
N MET A 897 5.06 3.35 -36.25
CA MET A 897 5.48 2.11 -36.93
C MET A 897 5.31 2.13 -38.45
N GLY A 898 4.83 3.24 -39.04
CA GLY A 898 4.63 3.38 -40.49
C GLY A 898 3.36 2.69 -41.03
N GLU A 899 2.44 2.29 -40.15
CA GLU A 899 1.16 1.71 -40.55
C GLU A 899 0.14 2.80 -40.95
N ASN A 900 -0.79 2.42 -41.83
CA ASN A 900 -1.89 3.30 -42.22
C ASN A 900 -2.92 3.42 -41.09
N ILE A 901 -2.92 4.56 -40.40
CA ILE A 901 -3.98 4.95 -39.46
C ILE A 901 -5.28 5.35 -40.18
N LYS A 902 -6.44 5.32 -39.52
CA LYS A 902 -7.71 5.84 -40.09
C LYS A 902 -7.75 7.37 -40.02
N LYS A 903 -8.39 8.01 -41.01
CA LYS A 903 -8.57 9.48 -40.99
C LYS A 903 -9.85 9.77 -40.22
N GLU A 904 -9.70 10.24 -38.98
CA GLU A 904 -10.79 10.82 -38.23
C GLU A 904 -10.70 12.33 -38.32
N ASN A 905 -11.71 12.96 -38.91
CA ASN A 905 -11.81 14.41 -38.90
C ASN A 905 -12.54 14.84 -37.63
N ILE A 906 -11.94 15.74 -36.86
CA ILE A 906 -12.58 16.46 -35.78
C ILE A 906 -13.61 17.40 -36.40
N LEU A 907 -14.88 17.08 -36.16
CA LEU A 907 -16.00 17.88 -36.58
C LEU A 907 -16.30 18.95 -35.53
N TYR A 908 -17.01 19.98 -35.98
CA TYR A 908 -17.50 21.03 -35.09
C TYR A 908 -18.41 20.51 -33.96
N SER A 909 -19.12 19.38 -34.19
CA SER A 909 -19.90 18.68 -33.16
C SER A 909 -19.02 18.10 -32.06
N ASP A 910 -17.86 17.52 -32.39
CA ASP A 910 -16.93 16.98 -31.39
C ASP A 910 -16.44 18.08 -30.46
N ILE A 911 -16.10 19.25 -31.02
CA ILE A 911 -15.64 20.41 -30.24
C ILE A 911 -16.76 20.94 -29.34
N ARG A 912 -18.01 20.92 -29.82
CA ARG A 912 -19.18 21.30 -29.00
C ARG A 912 -19.43 20.30 -27.87
N GLU A 913 -19.26 19.01 -28.12
CA GLU A 913 -19.43 17.96 -27.12
C GLU A 913 -18.40 18.10 -26.00
N VAL A 914 -17.13 18.30 -26.32
CA VAL A 914 -16.07 18.56 -25.31
C VAL A 914 -16.38 19.82 -24.51
N ARG A 915 -16.86 20.89 -25.16
CA ARG A 915 -17.27 22.11 -24.45
C ARG A 915 -18.44 21.86 -23.49
N ALA A 916 -19.42 21.07 -23.90
CA ALA A 916 -20.55 20.71 -23.06
C ALA A 916 -20.12 19.84 -21.88
N LEU A 917 -19.24 18.87 -22.12
CA LEU A 917 -18.69 17.96 -21.12
C LEU A 917 -17.88 18.70 -20.04
N LEU A 918 -17.03 19.65 -20.43
CA LEU A 918 -16.23 20.44 -19.48
C LEU A 918 -17.06 21.54 -18.78
N GLY A 919 -18.09 22.06 -19.45
CA GLY A 919 -18.94 23.13 -18.94
C GLY A 919 -18.25 24.50 -18.88
N GLU A 920 -19.05 25.58 -18.75
CA GLU A 920 -18.51 26.95 -18.80
C GLU A 920 -17.48 27.27 -17.72
N ARG A 921 -17.58 26.63 -16.54
CA ARG A 921 -16.68 26.88 -15.41
C ARG A 921 -15.25 26.45 -15.74
N VAL A 922 -15.07 25.17 -16.10
CA VAL A 922 -13.74 24.62 -16.43
C VAL A 922 -13.12 25.38 -17.61
N LEU A 923 -13.92 25.75 -18.62
CA LEU A 923 -13.45 26.54 -19.76
C LEU A 923 -12.90 27.93 -19.37
N LYS A 924 -13.39 28.54 -18.29
CA LYS A 924 -12.88 29.82 -17.77
C LYS A 924 -11.64 29.66 -16.89
N GLU A 925 -11.39 28.44 -16.40
CA GLU A 925 -10.30 28.05 -15.49
C GLU A 925 -9.13 27.37 -16.23
N LEU A 926 -9.12 27.38 -17.58
CA LEU A 926 -8.02 26.85 -18.38
C LEU A 926 -6.77 27.75 -18.32
N PRO A 927 -5.56 27.16 -18.38
CA PRO A 927 -4.32 27.93 -18.52
C PRO A 927 -4.37 28.89 -19.72
N ARG A 928 -3.91 30.12 -19.52
CA ARG A 928 -3.93 31.15 -20.59
C ARG A 928 -2.82 30.95 -21.61
N MET A 929 -1.69 30.41 -21.15
CA MET A 929 -0.54 30.12 -22.01
C MET A 929 -0.79 28.87 -22.85
N THR A 930 -0.97 29.05 -24.16
CA THR A 930 -1.14 27.96 -25.13
C THR A 930 0.11 27.82 -26.00
N PRO A 931 0.48 26.60 -26.45
CA PRO A 931 1.54 26.43 -27.43
C PRO A 931 1.22 27.17 -28.74
N LYS A 932 2.27 27.52 -29.48
CA LYS A 932 2.16 27.99 -30.87
C LYS A 932 2.19 26.79 -31.80
N ILE A 933 1.49 26.90 -32.93
CA ILE A 933 1.38 25.86 -33.95
C ILE A 933 1.73 26.48 -35.31
N THR A 934 2.19 25.66 -36.23
CA THR A 934 2.65 26.04 -37.57
C THR A 934 1.48 26.17 -38.55
N LYS A 935 0.49 25.27 -38.48
CA LYS A 935 -0.76 25.34 -39.28
C LYS A 935 -1.94 24.77 -38.47
N GLU A 936 -3.17 24.99 -38.93
CA GLU A 936 -4.38 24.56 -38.20
C GLU A 936 -4.88 23.15 -38.57
N TYR A 937 -4.22 22.43 -39.51
CA TYR A 937 -4.52 21.03 -39.88
C TYR A 937 -6.00 20.72 -40.18
N ASN A 938 -6.71 21.68 -40.78
CA ASN A 938 -8.16 21.63 -41.05
C ASN A 938 -9.03 21.57 -39.78
N ILE A 939 -8.59 22.20 -38.68
CA ILE A 939 -9.33 22.35 -37.43
C ILE A 939 -9.64 23.83 -37.21
N SER A 940 -10.92 24.20 -37.10
CA SER A 940 -11.36 25.60 -36.96
C SER A 940 -11.09 26.17 -35.56
N ILE A 941 -9.84 26.47 -35.22
CA ILE A 941 -9.45 26.91 -33.86
C ILE A 941 -9.99 28.31 -33.53
N ASN A 942 -9.96 29.24 -34.49
CA ASN A 942 -10.32 30.65 -34.26
C ASN A 942 -11.82 30.83 -33.93
N GLU A 943 -12.66 29.88 -34.34
CA GLU A 943 -14.09 29.85 -34.03
C GLU A 943 -14.38 29.30 -32.62
N HIS A 944 -13.33 28.82 -31.93
CA HIS A 944 -13.42 28.07 -30.67
C HIS A 944 -12.40 28.54 -29.63
N LEU A 945 -12.30 29.86 -29.44
CA LEU A 945 -11.40 30.48 -28.45
C LEU A 945 -11.46 29.86 -27.04
N PRO A 946 -12.62 29.50 -26.47
CA PRO A 946 -12.70 28.92 -25.11
C PRO A 946 -11.98 27.57 -24.95
N VAL A 947 -11.73 26.83 -26.03
CA VAL A 947 -11.04 25.51 -26.02
C VAL A 947 -9.73 25.56 -26.79
N LYS A 948 -9.19 26.75 -27.03
CA LYS A 948 -7.97 26.97 -27.80
C LYS A 948 -6.78 26.13 -27.29
N LEU A 949 -6.63 25.99 -25.97
CA LEU A 949 -5.60 25.13 -25.38
C LEU A 949 -5.78 23.66 -25.80
N LEU A 950 -7.00 23.15 -25.69
CA LEU A 950 -7.35 21.75 -25.98
C LEU A 950 -7.14 21.36 -27.45
N LEU A 951 -7.15 22.34 -28.36
CA LEU A 951 -6.86 22.14 -29.78
C LEU A 951 -5.37 22.32 -30.08
N ARG A 952 -4.75 23.38 -29.58
CA ARG A 952 -3.34 23.69 -29.89
C ARG A 952 -2.36 22.74 -29.22
N ALA A 953 -2.66 22.25 -28.01
CA ALA A 953 -1.81 21.31 -27.29
C ALA A 953 -1.54 20.01 -28.08
N PRO A 954 -2.57 19.23 -28.47
CA PRO A 954 -2.38 18.03 -29.28
C PRO A 954 -1.79 18.31 -30.67
N ILE A 955 -2.11 19.44 -31.31
CA ILE A 955 -1.47 19.81 -32.58
C ILE A 955 0.03 20.04 -32.41
N ALA A 956 0.46 20.77 -31.37
CA ALA A 956 1.88 20.99 -31.10
C ALA A 956 2.63 19.68 -30.83
N VAL A 957 1.95 18.70 -30.24
CA VAL A 957 2.48 17.35 -30.03
C VAL A 957 2.60 16.59 -31.35
N ALA A 958 1.57 16.62 -32.21
CA ALA A 958 1.64 16.03 -33.55
C ALA A 958 2.75 16.67 -34.40
N GLU A 959 2.92 18.00 -34.29
CA GLU A 959 4.01 18.73 -34.93
C GLU A 959 5.37 18.19 -34.44
N SER A 960 5.54 18.03 -33.13
CA SER A 960 6.75 17.45 -32.51
C SER A 960 7.05 16.04 -33.02
N ILE A 961 6.03 15.16 -33.11
CA ILE A 961 6.18 13.79 -33.63
C ILE A 961 6.65 13.81 -35.10
N ASN A 962 6.12 14.73 -35.91
CA ASN A 962 6.44 14.89 -37.33
C ASN A 962 7.69 15.74 -37.64
N ASP A 963 8.36 16.28 -36.61
CA ASP A 963 9.51 17.18 -36.77
C ASP A 963 9.24 18.43 -37.63
N THR A 964 8.04 18.98 -37.52
CA THR A 964 7.65 20.21 -38.24
C THR A 964 7.85 21.55 -37.50
N PRO A 965 7.91 21.64 -36.14
CA PRO A 965 7.86 22.91 -35.43
C PRO A 965 9.26 23.52 -35.26
N ASN A 966 9.92 23.87 -36.37
CA ASN A 966 11.24 24.52 -36.32
C ASN A 966 11.20 25.93 -35.70
N ALA A 967 10.05 26.62 -35.78
CA ALA A 967 9.88 27.96 -35.23
C ALA A 967 9.44 27.99 -33.75
N TYR A 968 8.73 26.95 -33.29
CA TYR A 968 8.08 26.93 -31.96
C TYR A 968 8.17 25.55 -31.27
N PRO A 969 9.37 25.01 -31.04
CA PRO A 969 9.52 23.69 -30.43
C PRO A 969 9.00 23.66 -28.99
N ILE A 970 8.34 22.56 -28.62
CA ILE A 970 7.91 22.28 -27.24
C ILE A 970 9.08 21.81 -26.35
N TRP A 971 10.19 21.41 -26.96
CA TRP A 971 11.45 21.02 -26.31
C TRP A 971 12.37 22.23 -26.05
N ALA A 972 13.41 22.04 -25.23
CA ALA A 972 14.32 22.99 -24.55
C ALA A 972 13.91 23.38 -23.12
N GLY A 973 14.69 24.19 -22.42
CA GLY A 973 14.43 24.45 -20.99
C GLY A 973 14.70 25.88 -20.54
N ASP A 974 13.92 26.78 -21.11
CA ASP A 974 13.53 27.99 -20.40
C ASP A 974 12.20 27.75 -19.64
N ASP A 975 11.96 28.54 -18.59
CA ASP A 975 10.76 28.43 -17.73
C ASP A 975 9.45 28.59 -18.52
N HIS A 976 9.50 29.33 -19.65
CA HIS A 976 8.35 29.56 -20.50
C HIS A 976 7.91 28.27 -21.22
N ARG A 977 8.86 27.54 -21.82
CA ARG A 977 8.61 26.25 -22.47
C ARG A 977 8.18 25.18 -21.47
N GLU A 978 8.80 25.16 -20.29
CA GLU A 978 8.36 24.26 -19.22
C GLU A 978 6.89 24.50 -18.86
N SER A 979 6.48 25.77 -18.70
CA SER A 979 5.08 26.10 -18.44
C SER A 979 4.15 25.69 -19.58
N ILE A 980 4.58 25.80 -20.85
CA ILE A 980 3.80 25.34 -22.00
C ILE A 980 3.61 23.82 -21.94
N ARG A 981 4.68 23.06 -21.69
CA ARG A 981 4.60 21.59 -21.61
C ARG A 981 3.68 21.12 -20.49
N ARG A 982 3.78 21.71 -19.30
CA ARG A 982 2.86 21.39 -18.18
C ARG A 982 1.40 21.69 -18.54
N ASN A 983 1.14 22.76 -19.30
CA ASN A 983 -0.21 23.05 -19.82
C ASN A 983 -0.68 22.04 -20.88
N ILE A 984 0.21 21.49 -21.70
CA ILE A 984 -0.10 20.38 -22.64
C ILE A 984 -0.50 19.13 -21.84
N GLN A 985 0.25 18.77 -20.79
CA GLN A 985 -0.11 17.64 -19.91
C GLN A 985 -1.47 17.85 -19.22
N TYR A 986 -1.76 19.08 -18.80
CA TYR A 986 -3.07 19.41 -18.24
C TYR A 986 -4.19 19.25 -19.28
N SER A 987 -3.96 19.66 -20.53
CA SER A 987 -4.90 19.43 -21.63
C SER A 987 -5.17 17.94 -21.87
N GLN A 988 -4.13 17.10 -21.83
CA GLN A 988 -4.27 15.65 -21.97
C GLN A 988 -5.11 15.06 -20.83
N TYR A 989 -4.93 15.53 -19.61
CA TYR A 989 -5.69 15.08 -18.44
C TYR A 989 -7.19 15.43 -18.55
N LEU A 990 -7.52 16.62 -19.05
CA LEU A 990 -8.92 17.07 -19.13
C LEU A 990 -9.79 16.21 -20.05
N ASN A 991 -9.25 15.76 -21.19
CA ASN A 991 -9.93 14.84 -22.09
C ASN A 991 -8.90 14.11 -22.98
N SER A 992 -8.46 12.93 -22.54
CA SER A 992 -7.42 12.15 -23.20
C SER A 992 -7.86 11.61 -24.57
N GLU A 993 -9.12 11.22 -24.72
CA GLU A 993 -9.68 10.71 -25.97
C GLU A 993 -9.69 11.79 -27.05
N PHE A 994 -10.25 12.96 -26.75
CA PHE A 994 -10.27 14.09 -27.67
C PHE A 994 -8.86 14.56 -28.01
N TYR A 995 -7.96 14.62 -27.01
CA TYR A 995 -6.55 14.93 -27.21
C TYR A 995 -5.90 13.96 -28.23
N SER A 996 -6.11 12.65 -28.08
CA SER A 996 -5.59 11.63 -29.00
C SER A 996 -6.15 11.77 -30.42
N ARG A 997 -7.47 11.96 -30.56
CA ARG A 997 -8.12 12.15 -31.87
C ARG A 997 -7.58 13.38 -32.61
N VAL A 998 -7.33 14.49 -31.91
CA VAL A 998 -6.74 15.70 -32.52
C VAL A 998 -5.30 15.46 -32.98
N ILE A 999 -4.49 14.72 -32.21
CA ILE A 999 -3.14 14.31 -32.64
C ILE A 999 -3.23 13.54 -33.96
N LEU A 1000 -4.08 12.52 -34.04
CA LEU A 1000 -4.22 11.67 -35.22
C LEU A 1000 -4.66 12.44 -36.47
N GLN A 1001 -5.56 13.42 -36.34
CA GLN A 1001 -5.92 14.30 -37.45
C GLN A 1001 -4.72 15.12 -37.94
N ALA A 1002 -3.96 15.70 -37.00
CA ALA A 1002 -2.81 16.54 -37.34
C ALA A 1002 -1.65 15.73 -37.94
N LEU A 1003 -1.41 14.50 -37.48
CA LEU A 1003 -0.39 13.62 -38.04
C LEU A 1003 -0.65 13.25 -39.52
N LYS A 1004 -1.91 13.27 -39.95
CA LYS A 1004 -2.32 12.91 -41.32
C LYS A 1004 -2.34 14.04 -42.35
N ASN A 1005 -2.33 15.30 -41.92
CA ASN A 1005 -2.54 16.47 -42.78
C ASN A 1005 -1.29 17.36 -42.85
#